data_AF-A0A8T0ACV3-F1
#
_entry.id   AF-A0A8T0ACV3-F1
#
_cell.length_a   1.000
_cell.length_b   1.000
_cell.length_c   1.000
_cell.angle_alpha   90.00
_cell.angle_beta   90.00
_cell.angle_gamma   90.00
#
_symmetry.space_group_name_H-M   'P 1'
#
loop_
_entity.id
_entity.type
_entity.pdbx_description
1 polymer ?
#
loop_
_entity_poly.entity_id
_entity_poly.type
_entity_poly.pdbx_seq_one_letter_code
_entity_poly.pdbx_strand_id
1 'polypeptide(L)'
;MSQWLELQQLDSKFLEQVDQLYDDNFPMAIRQYLSSWIESHDWDHVANVENESLATVRFHDLLTQLDHQHSRFAMEKDFLNQHNIRKIKRNLQTLFADNPVSMAMIISKNLSEERKILAAAQISENSAHSAQSDMIMEKQRELDSKVKDIKTKVQETEQNIKNLEDLQDEHDFKSKTLQSHEELNGTISRDELNREKLYLKAMFMKLNDMRGGVVSQMSEVLNLVEQLEYELISVELSEWKRRQQMSCIGGLTNVCLDQLQNWFTGLGECLMQVYQQLKKLLELEQKYSYHQDPITLSRGSLEERALTQLKTLITNSMVVERQPCMPTQLQRPLVLKTGVLFTLKVRLLVKLPEFNHTVRVKVHLDKDVTEKRKGFRKFNILGTSMKVMNMEESIGMAAEFRHLQLKEQKVAGNRTNEGPLIVTEELHSFTFEAELCWTKLVINFETSSLPIVVISNVSQLPCGWASIMWYNMLTSDPKNLSFFVSPPSVSWGQLSEVLSWQFSSITKRGLNAEQLSMLGHKLLGPKAAKDPEAQIPWNKFCKGGSEKNFTFWLWIEGVLDLIKRHLLSLWDEGYIMGFVTKDRTKALLSDKAPGTFLLRFSESNRDGAITFSWVEHTPNGEPQVRSVEPYTKKELSAVSLADILRNYRVMAADNVPEDPLRFLYPNTPKDDAFGKYYSKPTDKHEPMEVDKKSDDYIKTTLISVSEMKSQDFNDTMMPLSPEEYGELERMTRDLTGDLGELYCSLPGE
;
A
#
# COMPACT_ATOMS: atom_id res chain seq x y z
N MET A 1 -30.98 -13.94 4.85
CA MET A 1 -29.69 -13.60 5.47
C MET A 1 -29.79 -12.13 5.89
N SER A 2 -29.13 -11.64 6.93
CA SER A 2 -29.15 -10.18 7.17
C SER A 2 -28.36 -9.48 6.07
N GLN A 3 -28.78 -8.27 5.68
CA GLN A 3 -28.08 -7.45 4.70
C GLN A 3 -26.60 -7.26 5.11
N TRP A 4 -26.34 -7.14 6.41
CA TRP A 4 -24.98 -7.04 6.95
C TRP A 4 -24.11 -8.27 6.65
N LEU A 5 -24.67 -9.48 6.78
CA LEU A 5 -23.92 -10.69 6.54
C LEU A 5 -23.61 -10.89 5.06
N GLU A 6 -24.51 -10.45 4.17
CA GLU A 6 -24.26 -10.44 2.72
C GLU A 6 -23.13 -9.46 2.35
N LEU A 7 -23.09 -8.27 2.97
CA LEU A 7 -21.97 -7.33 2.78
C LEU A 7 -20.63 -7.92 3.23
N GLN A 8 -20.60 -8.63 4.35
CA GLN A 8 -19.38 -9.24 4.89
C GLN A 8 -18.79 -10.35 4.01
N GLN A 9 -19.55 -10.84 3.03
CA GLN A 9 -19.10 -11.86 2.07
C GLN A 9 -18.52 -11.25 0.78
N LEU A 10 -18.58 -9.93 0.61
CA LEU A 10 -18.07 -9.26 -0.57
C LEU A 10 -16.54 -9.16 -0.59
N ASP A 11 -15.97 -9.00 -1.79
CA ASP A 11 -14.56 -8.69 -1.98
C ASP A 11 -14.10 -7.46 -1.18
N SER A 12 -12.82 -7.42 -0.82
CA SER A 12 -12.21 -6.32 -0.04
C SER A 12 -12.49 -4.92 -0.60
N LYS A 13 -12.55 -4.78 -1.94
CA LYS A 13 -12.85 -3.50 -2.62
C LYS A 13 -14.24 -2.93 -2.28
N PHE A 14 -15.21 -3.80 -1.98
CA PHE A 14 -16.55 -3.39 -1.58
C PHE A 14 -16.61 -3.18 -0.06
N LEU A 15 -15.90 -4.00 0.71
CA LEU A 15 -15.76 -3.80 2.15
C LEU A 15 -15.12 -2.44 2.48
N GLU A 16 -14.12 -1.98 1.72
CA GLU A 16 -13.56 -0.63 1.87
C GLU A 16 -14.58 0.49 1.61
N GLN A 17 -15.55 0.28 0.71
CA GLN A 17 -16.65 1.23 0.50
C GLN A 17 -17.63 1.21 1.68
N VAL A 18 -17.91 0.03 2.24
CA VAL A 18 -18.72 -0.10 3.47
C VAL A 18 -18.05 0.63 4.63
N ASP A 19 -16.74 0.46 4.81
CA ASP A 19 -15.98 1.15 5.87
C ASP A 19 -16.08 2.68 5.76
N GLN A 20 -16.15 3.23 4.55
CA GLN A 20 -16.29 4.67 4.33
C GLN A 20 -17.68 5.23 4.69
N LEU A 21 -18.71 4.39 4.84
CA LEU A 21 -20.05 4.81 5.24
C LEU A 21 -20.18 5.06 6.75
N TYR A 22 -19.28 4.49 7.55
CA TYR A 22 -19.37 4.49 9.01
C TYR A 22 -18.26 5.35 9.62
N ASP A 23 -18.65 6.33 10.43
CA ASP A 23 -17.75 7.27 11.08
C ASP A 23 -18.04 7.37 12.59
N ASP A 24 -17.41 8.31 13.28
CA ASP A 24 -17.63 8.54 14.71
C ASP A 24 -19.05 9.04 15.02
N ASN A 25 -19.78 9.59 14.04
CA ASN A 25 -21.16 10.04 14.22
C ASN A 25 -22.12 8.85 14.28
N PHE A 26 -21.91 7.84 13.43
CA PHE A 26 -22.64 6.57 13.50
C PHE A 26 -21.67 5.37 13.39
N PRO A 27 -21.11 4.89 14.51
CA PRO A 27 -20.10 3.84 14.52
C PRO A 27 -20.56 2.50 13.92
N MET A 28 -19.71 1.86 13.09
CA MET A 28 -19.96 0.53 12.49
C MET A 28 -20.28 -0.56 13.52
N ALA A 29 -19.76 -0.45 14.74
CA ALA A 29 -20.07 -1.38 15.82
C ALA A 29 -21.59 -1.45 16.13
N ILE A 30 -22.32 -0.33 16.01
CA ILE A 30 -23.79 -0.32 16.15
C ILE A 30 -24.40 -1.16 15.04
N ARG A 31 -23.98 -0.92 13.79
CA ARG A 31 -24.42 -1.65 12.61
C ARG A 31 -24.17 -3.15 12.73
N GLN A 32 -23.00 -3.55 13.23
CA GLN A 32 -22.60 -4.94 13.39
C GLN A 32 -23.41 -5.67 14.47
N TYR A 33 -23.45 -5.13 15.69
CA TYR A 33 -24.08 -5.82 16.83
C TYR A 33 -25.62 -5.72 16.84
N LEU A 34 -26.18 -4.70 16.21
CA LEU A 34 -27.62 -4.47 16.13
C LEU A 34 -28.16 -4.62 14.70
N SER A 35 -27.43 -5.29 13.80
CA SER A 35 -27.79 -5.44 12.39
C SER A 35 -29.23 -5.90 12.18
N SER A 36 -29.65 -6.99 12.82
CA SER A 36 -31.01 -7.52 12.69
C SER A 36 -32.08 -6.56 13.22
N TRP A 37 -31.79 -5.80 14.28
CA TRP A 37 -32.73 -4.83 14.83
C TRP A 37 -32.86 -3.61 13.91
N ILE A 38 -31.73 -3.09 13.43
CA ILE A 38 -31.72 -1.97 12.49
C ILE A 38 -32.47 -2.33 11.20
N GLU A 39 -32.18 -3.49 10.61
CA GLU A 39 -32.82 -3.94 9.36
C GLU A 39 -34.32 -4.24 9.51
N SER A 40 -34.82 -4.44 10.73
CA SER A 40 -36.25 -4.71 10.98
C SER A 40 -37.15 -3.47 10.95
N HIS A 41 -36.58 -2.27 10.87
CA HIS A 41 -37.32 -1.00 10.90
C HIS A 41 -37.29 -0.28 9.55
N ASP A 42 -38.40 0.38 9.21
CA ASP A 42 -38.49 1.27 8.05
C ASP A 42 -37.93 2.66 8.38
N TRP A 43 -36.61 2.81 8.21
CA TRP A 43 -35.92 4.06 8.50
C TRP A 43 -36.25 5.20 7.52
N ASP A 44 -36.73 4.91 6.32
CA ASP A 44 -37.21 5.93 5.37
C ASP A 44 -38.46 6.63 5.94
N HIS A 45 -39.35 5.87 6.56
CA HIS A 45 -40.52 6.43 7.24
C HIS A 45 -40.16 7.19 8.53
N VAL A 46 -39.18 6.71 9.30
CA VAL A 46 -38.72 7.33 10.55
C VAL A 46 -37.92 8.61 10.30
N ALA A 47 -37.22 8.71 9.16
CA ALA A 47 -36.41 9.87 8.78
C ALA A 47 -37.23 11.08 8.31
N ASN A 48 -38.55 10.93 8.13
CA ASN A 48 -39.41 12.05 7.75
C ASN A 48 -39.51 13.05 8.92
N VAL A 49 -39.25 14.33 8.64
CA VAL A 49 -39.28 15.43 9.62
C VAL A 49 -40.67 15.57 10.27
N GLU A 50 -41.74 15.18 9.57
CA GLU A 50 -43.10 15.16 10.10
C GLU A 50 -43.32 14.09 11.18
N ASN A 51 -42.43 13.09 11.28
CA ASN A 51 -42.50 11.94 12.18
C ASN A 51 -41.51 12.02 13.35
N GLU A 52 -41.22 13.23 13.85
CA GLU A 52 -40.24 13.44 14.93
C GLU A 52 -40.52 12.55 16.16
N SER A 53 -41.77 12.41 16.57
CA SER A 53 -42.16 11.55 17.70
C SER A 53 -41.75 10.08 17.52
N LEU A 54 -41.87 9.55 16.30
CA LEU A 54 -41.45 8.19 15.98
C LEU A 54 -39.92 8.07 16.00
N ALA A 55 -39.20 9.08 15.50
CA ALA A 55 -37.75 9.13 15.56
C ALA A 55 -37.24 9.16 17.02
N THR A 56 -37.90 9.93 17.89
CA THR A 56 -37.59 9.96 19.32
C THR A 56 -37.82 8.59 19.99
N VAL A 57 -38.91 7.90 19.67
CA VAL A 57 -39.17 6.55 20.19
C VAL A 57 -38.07 5.58 19.73
N ARG A 58 -37.74 5.58 18.44
CA ARG A 58 -36.70 4.71 17.87
C ARG A 58 -35.31 4.99 18.42
N PHE A 59 -35.01 6.24 18.75
CA PHE A 59 -33.77 6.59 19.42
C PHE A 59 -33.66 5.96 20.81
N HIS A 60 -34.72 6.03 21.62
CA HIS A 60 -34.71 5.40 22.94
C HIS A 60 -34.71 3.87 22.86
N ASP A 61 -35.38 3.29 21.86
CA ASP A 61 -35.30 1.86 21.58
C ASP A 61 -33.85 1.44 21.25
N LEU A 62 -33.14 2.20 20.41
CA LEU A 62 -31.74 1.95 20.07
C LEU A 62 -30.84 1.99 21.33
N LEU A 63 -31.02 2.99 22.20
CA LEU A 63 -30.26 3.08 23.45
C LEU A 63 -30.52 1.87 24.36
N THR A 64 -31.76 1.37 24.39
CA THR A 64 -32.14 0.17 25.13
C THR A 64 -31.49 -1.08 24.55
N GLN A 65 -31.45 -1.20 23.22
CA GLN A 65 -30.72 -2.29 22.56
C GLN A 65 -29.22 -2.28 22.89
N LEU A 66 -28.61 -1.10 22.97
CA LEU A 66 -27.21 -0.97 23.39
C LEU A 66 -27.00 -1.40 24.86
N ASP A 67 -27.95 -1.16 25.75
CA ASP A 67 -27.88 -1.65 27.14
C ASP A 67 -27.98 -3.18 27.22
N HIS A 68 -28.83 -3.79 26.38
CA HIS A 68 -28.90 -5.24 26.26
C HIS A 68 -27.58 -5.82 25.74
N GLN A 69 -26.96 -5.20 24.72
CA GLN A 69 -25.66 -5.64 24.21
C GLN A 69 -24.53 -5.45 25.23
N HIS A 70 -24.52 -4.34 25.96
CA HIS A 70 -23.56 -4.12 27.06
C HIS A 70 -23.70 -5.25 28.11
N SER A 71 -24.92 -5.66 28.45
CA SER A 71 -25.17 -6.74 29.39
C SER A 71 -24.68 -8.09 28.87
N ARG A 72 -24.82 -8.37 27.58
CA ARG A 72 -24.25 -9.58 26.94
C ARG A 72 -22.71 -9.60 27.02
N PHE A 73 -22.05 -8.49 26.67
CA PHE A 73 -20.59 -8.41 26.80
C PHE A 73 -20.11 -8.51 28.26
N ALA A 74 -20.91 -8.05 29.22
CA ALA A 74 -20.64 -8.25 30.65
C ALA A 74 -20.69 -9.73 31.05
N MET A 75 -21.64 -10.50 30.52
CA MET A 75 -21.72 -11.95 30.73
C MET A 75 -20.53 -12.69 30.10
N GLU A 76 -20.11 -12.27 28.91
CA GLU A 76 -18.96 -12.84 28.17
C GLU A 76 -17.60 -12.41 28.73
N LYS A 77 -17.58 -11.49 29.71
CA LYS A 77 -16.37 -10.87 30.26
C LYS A 77 -15.50 -10.15 29.22
N ASP A 78 -16.11 -9.70 28.12
CA ASP A 78 -15.44 -8.91 27.09
C ASP A 78 -15.35 -7.44 27.52
N PHE A 79 -14.26 -7.11 28.21
CA PHE A 79 -14.04 -5.76 28.75
C PHE A 79 -13.92 -4.70 27.65
N LEU A 80 -13.34 -5.05 26.50
CA LEU A 80 -13.11 -4.11 25.40
C LEU A 80 -14.44 -3.67 24.79
N ASN A 81 -15.30 -4.64 24.45
CA ASN A 81 -16.60 -4.34 23.83
C ASN A 81 -17.59 -3.71 24.83
N GLN A 82 -17.51 -4.05 26.12
CA GLN A 82 -18.23 -3.31 27.16
C GLN A 82 -17.86 -1.82 27.19
N HIS A 83 -16.56 -1.51 27.17
CA HIS A 83 -16.08 -0.12 27.15
C HIS A 83 -16.53 0.60 25.87
N ASN A 84 -16.38 -0.04 24.71
CA ASN A 84 -16.75 0.52 23.41
C ASN A 84 -18.25 0.85 23.33
N ILE A 85 -19.13 -0.11 23.66
CA ILE A 85 -20.58 0.13 23.65
C ILE A 85 -20.98 1.25 24.61
N ARG A 86 -20.37 1.31 25.81
CA ARG A 86 -20.64 2.41 26.75
C ARG A 86 -20.24 3.77 26.19
N LYS A 87 -19.11 3.85 25.49
CA LYS A 87 -18.65 5.08 24.81
C LYS A 87 -19.59 5.45 23.67
N ILE A 88 -19.95 4.49 22.82
CA ILE A 88 -20.86 4.67 21.69
C ILE A 88 -22.21 5.21 22.17
N LYS A 89 -22.81 4.59 23.21
CA LYS A 89 -24.08 5.03 23.78
C LYS A 89 -24.03 6.51 24.22
N ARG A 90 -22.97 6.90 24.93
CA ARG A 90 -22.78 8.31 25.36
C ARG A 90 -22.65 9.26 24.17
N ASN A 91 -21.89 8.89 23.15
CA ASN A 91 -21.72 9.72 21.95
C ASN A 91 -23.05 9.91 21.22
N LEU A 92 -23.84 8.85 21.02
CA LEU A 92 -25.16 8.95 20.41
C LEU A 92 -26.10 9.86 21.21
N GLN A 93 -26.07 9.77 22.54
CA GLN A 93 -26.82 10.66 23.42
C GLN A 93 -26.43 12.13 23.22
N THR A 94 -25.14 12.44 23.17
CA THR A 94 -24.68 13.82 22.95
C THR A 94 -25.01 14.34 21.55
N LEU A 95 -24.98 13.48 20.53
CA LEU A 95 -25.14 13.90 19.13
C LEU A 95 -26.60 14.01 18.68
N PHE A 96 -27.47 13.12 19.16
CA PHE A 96 -28.81 12.94 18.59
C PHE A 96 -29.97 13.11 19.57
N ALA A 97 -29.71 13.34 20.87
CA ALA A 97 -30.80 13.54 21.83
C ALA A 97 -31.69 14.74 21.47
N ASP A 98 -31.10 15.82 20.99
CA ASP A 98 -31.81 17.04 20.61
C ASP A 98 -32.38 17.00 19.18
N ASN A 99 -31.93 16.06 18.34
CA ASN A 99 -32.43 15.88 16.97
C ASN A 99 -32.41 14.40 16.52
N PRO A 100 -33.35 13.57 17.01
CA PRO A 100 -33.41 12.15 16.66
C PRO A 100 -33.68 11.86 15.17
N VAL A 101 -34.33 12.80 14.47
CA VAL A 101 -34.61 12.66 13.02
C VAL A 101 -33.31 12.62 12.21
N SER A 102 -32.30 13.41 12.60
CA SER A 102 -30.99 13.39 11.94
C SER A 102 -30.30 12.02 12.03
N MET A 103 -30.45 11.32 13.15
CA MET A 103 -29.96 9.94 13.30
C MET A 103 -30.68 9.01 12.31
N ALA A 104 -32.01 9.11 12.22
CA ALA A 104 -32.79 8.27 11.32
C ALA A 104 -32.42 8.50 9.84
N MET A 105 -32.15 9.75 9.45
CA MET A 105 -31.64 10.07 8.12
C MET A 105 -30.28 9.41 7.84
N ILE A 106 -29.37 9.42 8.82
CA ILE A 106 -28.05 8.76 8.68
C ILE A 106 -28.23 7.26 8.51
N ILE A 107 -29.05 6.61 9.34
CA ILE A 107 -29.27 5.16 9.26
C ILE A 107 -29.91 4.80 7.91
N SER A 108 -30.93 5.55 7.46
CA SER A 108 -31.57 5.26 6.17
C SER A 108 -30.61 5.43 5.00
N LYS A 109 -29.85 6.54 4.99
CA LYS A 109 -28.82 6.79 3.98
C LYS A 109 -27.81 5.65 3.93
N ASN A 110 -27.27 5.24 5.07
CA ASN A 110 -26.27 4.17 5.13
C ASN A 110 -26.83 2.83 4.61
N LEU A 111 -28.04 2.43 5.02
CA LEU A 111 -28.68 1.21 4.51
C LEU A 111 -28.95 1.28 3.00
N SER A 112 -29.30 2.45 2.47
CA SER A 112 -29.50 2.67 1.04
C SER A 112 -28.20 2.56 0.24
N GLU A 113 -27.11 3.15 0.73
CA GLU A 113 -25.78 3.02 0.12
C GLU A 113 -25.25 1.58 0.19
N GLU A 114 -25.45 0.88 1.30
CA GLU A 114 -25.12 -0.55 1.41
C GLU A 114 -25.84 -1.40 0.32
N ARG A 115 -27.12 -1.12 0.04
CA ARG A 115 -27.86 -1.80 -1.04
C ARG A 115 -27.28 -1.51 -2.42
N LYS A 116 -26.79 -0.28 -2.65
CA LYS A 116 -26.10 0.08 -3.91
C LYS A 116 -24.78 -0.67 -4.05
N ILE A 117 -24.01 -0.81 -2.96
CA ILE A 117 -22.76 -1.58 -2.95
C ILE A 117 -23.04 -3.05 -3.30
N LEU A 118 -24.05 -3.68 -2.69
CA LEU A 118 -24.46 -5.05 -3.01
C LEU A 118 -24.86 -5.20 -4.48
N ALA A 119 -25.66 -4.28 -5.02
CA ALA A 119 -26.05 -4.29 -6.43
C ALA A 119 -24.84 -4.14 -7.36
N ALA A 120 -23.88 -3.27 -7.03
CA ALA A 120 -22.64 -3.10 -7.79
C ALA A 120 -21.76 -4.35 -7.74
N ALA A 121 -21.73 -5.05 -6.60
CA ALA A 121 -20.98 -6.30 -6.43
C ALA A 121 -21.53 -7.43 -7.30
N GLN A 122 -22.85 -7.60 -7.33
CA GLN A 122 -23.51 -8.59 -8.19
C GLN A 122 -23.23 -8.36 -9.69
N ILE A 123 -23.10 -7.09 -10.10
CA ILE A 123 -22.72 -6.75 -11.48
C ILE A 123 -21.23 -7.08 -11.74
N SER A 124 -20.37 -6.87 -10.75
CA SER A 124 -18.92 -7.14 -10.83
C SER A 124 -18.56 -8.62 -10.82
N GLU A 125 -19.31 -9.49 -10.12
CA GLU A 125 -19.06 -10.93 -10.07
C GLU A 125 -19.20 -11.61 -11.45
N ASN A 126 -19.94 -10.99 -12.37
CA ASN A 126 -20.03 -11.44 -13.77
C ASN A 126 -18.80 -11.08 -14.63
N SER A 127 -17.73 -10.52 -14.04
CA SER A 127 -16.50 -10.12 -14.74
C SER A 127 -15.24 -10.77 -14.16
N ALA A 128 -14.25 -11.03 -15.02
CA ALA A 128 -13.11 -11.96 -14.87
C ALA A 128 -12.15 -11.80 -13.65
N HIS A 129 -12.39 -10.90 -12.71
CA HIS A 129 -11.50 -10.66 -11.57
C HIS A 129 -11.62 -11.67 -10.42
N SER A 130 -12.74 -12.41 -10.28
CA SER A 130 -12.86 -13.43 -9.19
C SER A 130 -11.94 -14.65 -9.42
N ALA A 131 -11.74 -15.04 -10.68
CA ALA A 131 -11.00 -16.24 -11.05
C ALA A 131 -9.53 -16.21 -10.58
N GLN A 132 -8.90 -15.04 -10.53
CA GLN A 132 -7.50 -14.91 -10.13
C GLN A 132 -7.29 -15.06 -8.61
N SER A 133 -8.26 -14.61 -7.81
CA SER A 133 -8.24 -14.78 -6.34
C SER A 133 -8.48 -16.25 -5.96
N ASP A 134 -9.44 -16.89 -6.63
CA ASP A 134 -9.77 -18.30 -6.43
C ASP A 134 -8.57 -19.22 -6.76
N MET A 135 -7.83 -18.92 -7.83
CA MET A 135 -6.60 -19.65 -8.19
C MET A 135 -5.50 -19.53 -7.14
N ILE A 136 -5.31 -18.34 -6.54
CA ILE A 136 -4.29 -18.13 -5.49
C ILE A 136 -4.67 -18.94 -4.24
N MET A 137 -5.95 -18.93 -3.84
CA MET A 137 -6.42 -19.72 -2.70
C MET A 137 -6.29 -21.23 -2.91
N GLU A 138 -6.51 -21.70 -4.14
CA GLU A 138 -6.35 -23.13 -4.46
C GLU A 138 -4.89 -23.57 -4.37
N LYS A 139 -3.97 -22.79 -4.96
CA LYS A 139 -2.53 -23.03 -4.87
C LYS A 139 -2.05 -23.09 -3.43
N GLN A 140 -2.54 -22.19 -2.58
CA GLN A 140 -2.23 -22.17 -1.15
C GLN A 140 -2.72 -23.44 -0.42
N ARG A 141 -3.95 -23.89 -0.70
CA ARG A 141 -4.50 -25.12 -0.13
C ARG A 141 -3.73 -26.37 -0.56
N GLU A 142 -3.27 -26.41 -1.81
CA GLU A 142 -2.43 -27.50 -2.30
C GLU A 142 -1.11 -27.59 -1.53
N LEU A 143 -0.42 -26.47 -1.32
CA LEU A 143 0.82 -26.41 -0.54
C LEU A 143 0.61 -26.79 0.93
N ASP A 144 -0.46 -26.30 1.56
CA ASP A 144 -0.84 -26.71 2.92
C ASP A 144 -1.04 -28.22 3.02
N SER A 145 -1.69 -28.82 2.02
CA SER A 145 -1.89 -30.27 1.94
C SER A 145 -0.57 -31.04 1.79
N LYS A 146 0.36 -30.55 0.95
CA LYS A 146 1.69 -31.16 0.76
C LYS A 146 2.51 -31.13 2.06
N VAL A 147 2.56 -29.99 2.76
CA VAL A 147 3.24 -29.87 4.06
C VAL A 147 2.64 -30.85 5.08
N LYS A 148 1.31 -30.95 5.12
CA LYS A 148 0.61 -31.85 6.04
C LYS A 148 0.86 -33.33 5.73
N ASP A 149 0.90 -33.71 4.46
CA ASP A 149 1.22 -35.08 4.03
C ASP A 149 2.63 -35.48 4.49
N ILE A 150 3.63 -34.65 4.22
CA ILE A 150 5.01 -34.88 4.66
C ILE A 150 5.07 -35.04 6.18
N LYS A 151 4.42 -34.13 6.94
CA LYS A 151 4.39 -34.20 8.41
C LYS A 151 3.79 -35.51 8.90
N THR A 152 2.73 -35.99 8.24
CA THR A 152 2.08 -37.27 8.58
C THR A 152 3.03 -38.45 8.33
N LYS A 153 3.69 -38.50 7.17
CA LYS A 153 4.66 -39.55 6.83
C LYS A 153 5.87 -39.58 7.77
N VAL A 154 6.35 -38.43 8.21
CA VAL A 154 7.43 -38.32 9.20
C VAL A 154 6.99 -38.91 10.55
N GLN A 155 5.76 -38.62 11.00
CA GLN A 155 5.20 -39.17 12.24
C GLN A 155 4.99 -40.69 12.15
N GLU A 156 4.50 -41.20 11.01
CA GLU A 156 4.39 -42.64 10.76
C GLU A 156 5.77 -43.32 10.81
N THR A 157 6.79 -42.69 10.24
CA THR A 157 8.17 -43.18 10.29
C THR A 157 8.68 -43.26 11.72
N GLU A 158 8.39 -42.24 12.56
CA GLU A 158 8.75 -42.26 13.98
C GLU A 158 8.09 -43.43 14.72
N GLN A 159 6.80 -43.66 14.48
CA GLN A 159 6.08 -44.78 15.07
C GLN A 159 6.66 -46.13 14.61
N ASN A 160 7.05 -46.25 13.34
CA ASN A 160 7.71 -47.45 12.82
C ASN A 160 9.08 -47.69 13.44
N ILE A 161 9.86 -46.63 13.71
CA ILE A 161 11.14 -46.72 14.42
C ILE A 161 10.93 -47.18 15.86
N LYS A 162 9.89 -46.70 16.54
CA LYS A 162 9.56 -47.15 17.90
C LYS A 162 9.19 -48.64 17.91
N ASN A 163 8.35 -49.08 16.98
CA ASN A 163 7.99 -50.50 16.83
C ASN A 163 9.22 -51.37 16.52
N LEU A 164 10.16 -50.84 15.73
CA LEU A 164 11.43 -51.48 15.42
C LEU A 164 12.33 -51.63 16.67
N GLU A 165 12.41 -50.58 17.49
CA GLU A 165 13.13 -50.63 18.77
C GLU A 165 12.55 -51.69 19.70
N ASP A 166 11.23 -51.71 19.89
CA ASP A 166 10.54 -52.67 20.75
C ASP A 166 10.79 -54.12 20.27
N LEU A 167 10.68 -54.37 18.96
CA LEU A 167 10.93 -55.69 18.37
C LEU A 167 12.40 -56.12 18.52
N GLN A 168 13.33 -55.18 18.42
CA GLN A 168 14.75 -55.45 18.55
C GLN A 168 15.13 -55.76 20.00
N ASP A 169 14.58 -55.02 20.97
CA ASP A 169 14.79 -55.28 22.39
C ASP A 169 14.16 -56.64 22.79
N GLU A 170 12.99 -57.00 22.24
CA GLU A 170 12.41 -58.33 22.42
C GLU A 170 13.30 -59.45 21.84
N HIS A 171 13.85 -59.22 20.65
CA HIS A 171 14.77 -60.16 20.00
C HIS A 171 16.07 -60.34 20.81
N ASP A 172 16.65 -59.26 21.31
CA ASP A 172 17.85 -59.29 22.16
C ASP A 172 17.58 -60.05 23.47
N PHE A 173 16.47 -59.77 24.14
CA PHE A 173 16.06 -60.48 25.36
C PHE A 173 15.90 -61.99 25.13
N LYS A 174 15.21 -62.39 24.05
CA LYS A 174 15.00 -63.81 23.72
C LYS A 174 16.30 -64.50 23.30
N SER A 175 17.18 -63.80 22.58
CA SER A 175 18.50 -64.32 22.20
C SER A 175 19.37 -64.61 23.42
N LYS A 176 19.46 -63.68 24.37
CA LYS A 176 20.19 -63.86 25.64
C LYS A 176 19.60 -64.96 26.51
N THR A 177 18.28 -65.07 26.54
CA THR A 177 17.58 -66.15 27.26
C THR A 177 17.94 -67.51 26.67
N LEU A 178 17.93 -67.65 25.33
CA LEU A 178 18.33 -68.87 24.65
C LEU A 178 19.80 -69.24 24.93
N GLN A 179 20.72 -68.27 24.85
CA GLN A 179 22.14 -68.50 25.18
C GLN A 179 22.31 -69.01 26.62
N SER A 180 21.59 -68.43 27.57
CA SER A 180 21.62 -68.87 28.97
C SER A 180 21.12 -70.31 29.14
N HIS A 181 20.08 -70.70 28.38
CA HIS A 181 19.57 -72.08 28.38
C HIS A 181 20.54 -73.08 27.73
N GLU A 182 21.29 -72.68 26.71
CA GLU A 182 22.33 -73.51 26.11
C GLU A 182 23.53 -73.71 27.05
N GLU A 183 23.88 -72.72 27.87
CA GLU A 183 24.97 -72.79 28.84
C GLU A 183 24.62 -73.65 30.07
N LEU A 184 23.34 -73.69 30.48
CA LEU A 184 22.87 -74.41 31.67
C LEU A 184 22.63 -75.93 31.47
N ASN A 185 23.04 -76.51 30.34
CA ASN A 185 23.08 -77.96 30.03
C ASN A 185 22.20 -78.86 30.92
N GLY A 186 20.89 -78.91 30.67
CA GLY A 186 20.06 -80.00 31.21
C GLY A 186 18.58 -79.76 31.51
N THR A 187 17.98 -78.59 31.24
CA THR A 187 16.58 -78.30 31.64
C THR A 187 15.55 -78.21 30.51
N ILE A 188 15.96 -78.17 29.23
CA ILE A 188 15.04 -77.97 28.08
C ILE A 188 15.23 -79.08 27.02
N SER A 189 14.13 -79.52 26.39
CA SER A 189 14.15 -80.51 25.32
C SER A 189 14.81 -79.97 24.04
N ARG A 190 15.52 -80.84 23.31
CA ARG A 190 16.17 -80.49 22.04
C ARG A 190 15.18 -80.00 20.97
N ASP A 191 13.93 -80.46 21.01
CA ASP A 191 12.87 -80.00 20.11
C ASP A 191 12.36 -78.59 20.46
N GLU A 192 12.30 -78.26 21.76
CA GLU A 192 11.96 -76.91 22.22
C GLU A 192 13.05 -75.91 21.87
N LEU A 193 14.33 -76.29 22.04
CA LEU A 193 15.47 -75.48 21.64
C LEU A 193 15.46 -75.19 20.12
N ASN A 194 15.16 -76.20 19.29
CA ASN A 194 15.03 -76.01 17.85
C ASN A 194 13.85 -75.09 17.48
N ARG A 195 12.73 -75.19 18.20
CA ARG A 195 11.57 -74.31 18.00
C ARG A 195 11.91 -72.85 18.32
N GLU A 196 12.63 -72.61 19.41
CA GLU A 196 13.08 -71.26 19.80
C GLU A 196 14.09 -70.68 18.80
N LYS A 197 15.03 -71.48 18.29
CA LYS A 197 15.95 -71.06 17.21
C LYS A 197 15.21 -70.67 15.93
N LEU A 198 14.19 -71.46 15.54
CA LEU A 198 13.37 -71.15 14.37
C LEU A 198 12.60 -69.84 14.57
N TYR A 199 12.08 -69.62 15.78
CA TYR A 199 11.37 -68.41 16.15
C TYR A 199 12.27 -67.16 16.13
N LEU A 200 13.49 -67.24 16.68
CA LEU A 200 14.48 -66.16 16.58
C LEU A 200 14.84 -65.84 15.13
N LYS A 201 14.98 -66.87 14.28
CA LYS A 201 15.22 -66.64 12.84
C LYS A 201 14.06 -65.90 12.18
N ALA A 202 12.82 -66.22 12.53
CA ALA A 202 11.64 -65.51 12.05
C ALA A 202 11.61 -64.05 12.55
N MET A 203 11.94 -63.81 13.82
CA MET A 203 12.07 -62.45 14.38
C MET A 203 13.16 -61.64 13.66
N PHE A 204 14.32 -62.26 13.37
CA PHE A 204 15.38 -61.62 12.58
C PHE A 204 14.90 -61.21 11.19
N MET A 205 14.18 -62.10 10.47
CA MET A 205 13.64 -61.76 9.15
C MET A 205 12.66 -60.59 9.23
N LYS A 206 11.81 -60.56 10.26
CA LYS A 206 10.88 -59.45 10.52
C LYS A 206 11.61 -58.15 10.86
N LEU A 207 12.68 -58.21 11.66
CA LEU A 207 13.53 -57.05 11.95
C LEU A 207 14.17 -56.50 10.69
N ASN A 208 14.73 -57.38 9.85
CA ASN A 208 15.37 -56.97 8.60
C ASN A 208 14.37 -56.30 7.64
N ASP A 209 13.17 -56.87 7.50
CA ASP A 209 12.10 -56.29 6.69
C ASP A 209 11.67 -54.92 7.22
N MET A 210 11.47 -54.80 8.54
CA MET A 210 11.10 -53.53 9.18
C MET A 210 12.19 -52.46 9.05
N ARG A 211 13.47 -52.84 9.17
CA ARG A 211 14.61 -51.93 8.90
C ARG A 211 14.60 -51.43 7.46
N GLY A 212 14.40 -52.33 6.49
CA GLY A 212 14.29 -51.96 5.08
C GLY A 212 13.10 -51.03 4.80
N GLY A 213 11.94 -51.31 5.41
CA GLY A 213 10.75 -50.48 5.30
C GLY A 213 10.95 -49.06 5.84
N VAL A 214 11.54 -48.93 7.04
CA VAL A 214 11.85 -47.61 7.63
C VAL A 214 12.82 -46.82 6.75
N VAL A 215 13.91 -47.43 6.29
CA VAL A 215 14.89 -46.79 5.42
C VAL A 215 14.25 -46.32 4.11
N SER A 216 13.38 -47.14 3.51
CA SER A 216 12.63 -46.78 2.30
C SER A 216 11.70 -45.59 2.55
N GLN A 217 10.95 -45.61 3.64
CA GLN A 217 10.02 -44.54 4.01
C GLN A 217 10.75 -43.22 4.26
N MET A 218 11.89 -43.24 4.95
CA MET A 218 12.73 -42.05 5.14
C MET A 218 13.24 -41.48 3.82
N SER A 219 13.64 -42.34 2.88
CA SER A 219 14.06 -41.90 1.55
C SER A 219 12.92 -41.25 0.76
N GLU A 220 11.70 -41.81 0.85
CA GLU A 220 10.50 -41.24 0.23
C GLU A 220 10.17 -39.86 0.82
N VAL A 221 10.21 -39.72 2.15
CA VAL A 221 10.01 -38.44 2.84
C VAL A 221 11.00 -37.40 2.32
N LEU A 222 12.29 -37.73 2.23
CA LEU A 222 13.31 -36.80 1.73
C LEU A 222 13.08 -36.41 0.26
N ASN A 223 12.52 -37.29 -0.58
CA ASN A 223 12.15 -36.95 -1.96
C ASN A 223 11.00 -35.94 -2.01
N LEU A 224 9.98 -36.11 -1.16
CA LEU A 224 8.85 -35.19 -1.08
C LEU A 224 9.27 -33.82 -0.53
N VAL A 225 10.15 -33.81 0.47
CA VAL A 225 10.74 -32.57 0.99
C VAL A 225 11.52 -31.83 -0.10
N GLU A 226 12.33 -32.51 -0.91
CA GLU A 226 13.09 -31.89 -2.00
C GLU A 226 12.18 -31.21 -3.03
N GLN A 227 11.08 -31.87 -3.42
CA GLN A 227 10.10 -31.32 -4.37
C GLN A 227 9.43 -30.07 -3.81
N LEU A 228 8.97 -30.13 -2.56
CA LEU A 228 8.28 -29.00 -1.93
C LEU A 228 9.25 -27.85 -1.62
N GLU A 229 10.48 -28.16 -1.22
CA GLU A 229 11.54 -27.16 -1.01
C GLU A 229 11.82 -26.37 -2.30
N TYR A 230 11.92 -27.05 -3.44
CA TYR A 230 12.08 -26.39 -4.74
C TYR A 230 10.90 -25.46 -5.04
N GLU A 231 9.66 -25.93 -4.86
CA GLU A 231 8.44 -25.15 -5.11
C GLU A 231 8.37 -23.89 -4.22
N LEU A 232 8.64 -24.04 -2.91
CA LEU A 232 8.62 -22.94 -1.96
C LEU A 232 9.71 -21.89 -2.24
N ILE A 233 10.92 -22.30 -2.59
CA ILE A 233 12.04 -21.38 -2.80
C ILE A 233 11.96 -20.71 -4.18
N SER A 234 11.72 -21.49 -5.24
CA SER A 234 11.80 -20.98 -6.61
C SER A 234 10.53 -20.22 -7.03
N VAL A 235 9.35 -20.63 -6.55
CA VAL A 235 8.07 -20.04 -6.94
C VAL A 235 7.54 -19.12 -5.84
N GLU A 236 7.14 -19.66 -4.69
CA GLU A 236 6.40 -18.90 -3.67
C GLU A 236 7.21 -17.75 -3.06
N LEU A 237 8.46 -18.02 -2.69
CA LEU A 237 9.35 -17.01 -2.14
C LEU A 237 9.72 -15.94 -3.18
N SER A 238 9.90 -16.32 -4.44
CA SER A 238 10.16 -15.39 -5.55
C SER A 238 8.96 -14.48 -5.82
N GLU A 239 7.74 -15.05 -5.85
CA GLU A 239 6.50 -14.30 -6.01
C GLU A 239 6.27 -13.34 -4.83
N TRP A 240 6.55 -13.77 -3.59
CA TRP A 240 6.48 -12.88 -2.43
C TRP A 240 7.51 -11.75 -2.51
N LYS A 241 8.76 -12.02 -2.90
CA LYS A 241 9.77 -10.98 -3.12
C LYS A 241 9.30 -9.95 -4.16
N ARG A 242 8.66 -10.41 -5.24
CA ARG A 242 8.06 -9.54 -6.26
C ARG A 242 6.89 -8.72 -5.70
N ARG A 243 5.99 -9.31 -4.92
CA ARG A 243 4.91 -8.58 -4.24
C ARG A 243 5.45 -7.53 -3.28
N GLN A 244 6.45 -7.88 -2.46
CA GLN A 244 7.12 -6.94 -1.56
C GLN A 244 7.72 -5.76 -2.33
N GLN A 245 8.38 -6.03 -3.44
CA GLN A 245 8.95 -5.02 -4.31
C GLN A 245 7.87 -4.04 -4.84
N MET A 246 6.74 -4.56 -5.32
CA MET A 246 5.63 -3.72 -5.80
C MET A 246 4.96 -2.94 -4.67
N SER A 247 4.81 -3.56 -3.49
CA SER A 247 4.32 -2.89 -2.29
C SER A 247 5.23 -1.75 -1.84
N CYS A 248 6.56 -1.91 -1.97
CA CYS A 248 7.51 -0.85 -1.65
C CYS A 248 7.31 0.41 -2.50
N ILE A 249 6.77 0.30 -3.72
CA ILE A 249 6.48 1.44 -4.60
C ILE A 249 4.99 1.85 -4.57
N GLY A 250 4.20 1.35 -3.60
CA GLY A 250 2.82 1.76 -3.38
C GLY A 250 1.75 0.75 -3.81
N GLY A 251 2.13 -0.43 -4.31
CA GLY A 251 1.19 -1.48 -4.69
C GLY A 251 0.40 -2.03 -3.50
N LEU A 252 -0.89 -2.30 -3.71
CA LEU A 252 -1.84 -2.74 -2.68
C LEU A 252 -1.79 -4.26 -2.40
N THR A 253 -0.62 -4.88 -2.53
CA THR A 253 -0.48 -6.33 -2.36
C THR A 253 -0.23 -6.72 -0.91
N ASN A 254 -0.83 -7.84 -0.46
CA ASN A 254 -0.51 -8.42 0.84
C ASN A 254 0.93 -8.97 0.82
N VAL A 255 1.75 -8.53 1.78
CA VAL A 255 3.15 -8.91 1.95
C VAL A 255 3.40 -9.65 3.25
N CYS A 256 2.34 -10.14 3.92
CA CYS A 256 2.47 -10.93 5.13
C CYS A 256 3.28 -12.21 4.87
N LEU A 257 4.17 -12.52 5.81
CA LEU A 257 5.08 -13.66 5.74
C LEU A 257 4.55 -14.90 6.46
N ASP A 258 3.42 -14.82 7.17
CA ASP A 258 3.03 -15.86 8.12
C ASP A 258 2.74 -17.20 7.44
N GLN A 259 2.12 -17.20 6.27
CA GLN A 259 1.88 -18.42 5.50
C GLN A 259 3.19 -19.06 5.01
N LEU A 260 4.09 -18.26 4.42
CA LEU A 260 5.43 -18.74 4.04
C LEU A 260 6.19 -19.26 5.26
N GLN A 261 6.16 -18.54 6.38
CA GLN A 261 6.80 -18.95 7.61
C GLN A 261 6.25 -20.29 8.09
N ASN A 262 4.94 -20.52 8.01
CA ASN A 262 4.32 -21.78 8.41
C ASN A 262 4.81 -22.95 7.55
N TRP A 263 4.89 -22.77 6.22
CA TRP A 263 5.40 -23.81 5.32
C TRP A 263 6.88 -24.10 5.54
N PHE A 264 7.72 -23.07 5.60
CA PHE A 264 9.16 -23.20 5.85
C PHE A 264 9.43 -23.81 7.24
N THR A 265 8.68 -23.41 8.26
CA THR A 265 8.80 -23.96 9.61
C THR A 265 8.34 -25.41 9.66
N GLY A 266 7.21 -25.75 9.02
CA GLY A 266 6.71 -27.12 8.95
C GLY A 266 7.70 -28.08 8.30
N LEU A 267 8.36 -27.67 7.20
CA LEU A 267 9.43 -28.46 6.59
C LEU A 267 10.68 -28.53 7.48
N GLY A 268 11.06 -27.42 8.11
CA GLY A 268 12.17 -27.39 9.07
C GLY A 268 11.97 -28.37 10.22
N GLU A 269 10.77 -28.41 10.81
CA GLU A 269 10.38 -29.39 11.84
C GLU A 269 10.52 -30.82 11.33
N CYS A 270 10.00 -31.11 10.13
CA CYS A 270 10.10 -32.43 9.51
C CYS A 270 11.55 -32.89 9.32
N LEU A 271 12.41 -32.02 8.79
CA LEU A 271 13.84 -32.31 8.61
C LEU A 271 14.55 -32.53 9.95
N MET A 272 14.24 -31.73 10.97
CA MET A 272 14.79 -31.89 12.31
C MET A 272 14.36 -33.23 12.95
N GLN A 273 13.13 -33.65 12.71
CA GLN A 273 12.63 -34.93 13.18
C GLN A 273 13.28 -36.11 12.44
N VAL A 274 13.47 -36.02 11.11
CA VAL A 274 14.24 -37.01 10.34
C VAL A 274 15.67 -37.14 10.89
N TYR A 275 16.29 -36.04 11.31
CA TYR A 275 17.60 -36.08 11.97
C TYR A 275 17.61 -36.84 13.29
N GLN A 276 16.58 -36.65 14.12
CA GLN A 276 16.44 -37.40 15.37
C GLN A 276 16.21 -38.89 15.10
N GLN A 277 15.40 -39.21 14.09
CA GLN A 277 15.16 -40.57 13.62
C GLN A 277 16.45 -41.25 13.14
N LEU A 278 17.29 -40.56 12.36
CA LEU A 278 18.59 -41.09 11.92
C LEU A 278 19.55 -41.36 13.08
N LYS A 279 19.57 -40.49 14.10
CA LYS A 279 20.32 -40.75 15.34
C LYS A 279 19.79 -41.99 16.06
N LYS A 280 18.47 -42.17 16.09
CA LYS A 280 17.86 -43.35 16.71
C LYS A 280 18.19 -44.64 15.96
N LEU A 281 18.19 -44.61 14.63
CA LEU A 281 18.64 -45.75 13.81
C LEU A 281 20.11 -46.09 14.06
N LEU A 282 20.98 -45.10 14.27
CA LEU A 282 22.37 -45.33 14.66
C LEU A 282 22.48 -46.04 16.02
N GLU A 283 21.67 -45.67 17.01
CA GLU A 283 21.62 -46.38 18.30
C GLU A 283 21.20 -47.84 18.12
N LEU A 284 20.18 -48.10 17.29
CA LEU A 284 19.71 -49.46 17.01
C LEU A 284 20.74 -50.30 16.25
N GLU A 285 21.47 -49.69 15.30
CA GLU A 285 22.60 -50.30 14.60
C GLU A 285 23.73 -50.67 15.57
N GLN A 286 24.07 -49.79 16.51
CA GLN A 286 25.11 -50.04 17.52
C GLN A 286 24.73 -51.18 18.48
N LYS A 287 23.45 -51.31 18.84
CA LYS A 287 22.96 -52.43 19.66
C LYS A 287 23.01 -53.76 18.88
N TYR A 288 22.66 -53.75 17.60
CA TYR A 288 22.57 -54.95 16.78
C TYR A 288 22.73 -54.63 15.29
N SER A 289 23.68 -55.29 14.62
CA SER A 289 23.91 -55.19 13.17
C SER A 289 24.38 -56.52 12.60
N TYR A 290 24.36 -56.64 11.27
CA TYR A 290 24.63 -57.87 10.53
C TYR A 290 25.05 -57.58 9.08
N HIS A 291 25.49 -58.63 8.36
CA HIS A 291 25.89 -58.50 6.96
C HIS A 291 24.69 -58.04 6.09
N GLN A 292 24.87 -56.96 5.33
CA GLN A 292 23.82 -56.30 4.52
C GLN A 292 22.67 -55.70 5.34
N ASP A 293 22.94 -55.23 6.56
CA ASP A 293 22.01 -54.41 7.33
C ASP A 293 21.58 -53.14 6.55
N PRO A 294 20.26 -52.96 6.29
CA PRO A 294 19.75 -51.82 5.53
C PRO A 294 20.12 -50.46 6.16
N ILE A 295 20.22 -50.39 7.49
CA ILE A 295 20.57 -49.17 8.22
C ILE A 295 22.03 -48.80 7.88
N THR A 296 22.97 -49.74 8.06
CA THR A 296 24.39 -49.52 7.78
C THR A 296 24.63 -49.07 6.32
N LEU A 297 23.90 -49.68 5.38
CA LEU A 297 24.04 -49.39 3.95
C LEU A 297 23.54 -48.00 3.55
N SER A 298 22.48 -47.50 4.20
CA SER A 298 21.75 -46.32 3.72
C SER A 298 21.86 -45.09 4.63
N ARG A 299 22.22 -45.25 5.90
CA ARG A 299 22.22 -44.16 6.89
C ARG A 299 23.08 -42.97 6.47
N GLY A 300 24.28 -43.23 5.95
CA GLY A 300 25.21 -42.18 5.55
C GLY A 300 24.66 -41.27 4.44
N SER A 301 24.03 -41.86 3.42
CA SER A 301 23.44 -41.10 2.32
C SER A 301 22.17 -40.36 2.75
N LEU A 302 21.34 -40.95 3.61
CA LEU A 302 20.17 -40.27 4.16
C LEU A 302 20.55 -39.06 5.04
N GLU A 303 21.59 -39.19 5.86
CA GLU A 303 22.10 -38.12 6.72
C GLU A 303 22.68 -36.95 5.90
N GLU A 304 23.45 -37.24 4.85
CA GLU A 304 23.98 -36.22 3.94
C GLU A 304 22.87 -35.48 3.17
N ARG A 305 21.85 -36.21 2.71
CA ARG A 305 20.68 -35.63 2.02
C ARG A 305 19.89 -34.72 2.93
N ALA A 306 19.55 -35.19 4.15
CA ALA A 306 18.85 -34.39 5.14
C ALA A 306 19.63 -33.10 5.50
N LEU A 307 20.97 -33.18 5.56
CA LEU A 307 21.83 -32.01 5.82
C LEU A 307 21.80 -31.00 4.71
N THR A 308 21.86 -31.48 3.48
CA THR A 308 21.88 -30.64 2.30
C THR A 308 20.54 -29.91 2.16
N GLN A 309 19.42 -30.60 2.37
CA GLN A 309 18.08 -30.00 2.39
C GLN A 309 17.92 -29.00 3.54
N LEU A 310 18.32 -29.34 4.77
CA LEU A 310 18.25 -28.39 5.89
C LEU A 310 19.09 -27.13 5.65
N LYS A 311 20.29 -27.28 5.10
CA LYS A 311 21.14 -26.13 4.71
C LYS A 311 20.47 -25.30 3.62
N THR A 312 19.89 -25.93 2.61
CA THR A 312 19.26 -25.25 1.48
C THR A 312 18.02 -24.47 1.94
N LEU A 313 17.21 -25.07 2.81
CA LEU A 313 16.04 -24.45 3.41
C LEU A 313 16.43 -23.23 4.25
N ILE A 314 17.39 -23.40 5.17
CA ILE A 314 17.84 -22.31 6.07
C ILE A 314 18.46 -21.16 5.27
N THR A 315 19.37 -21.47 4.34
CA THR A 315 20.09 -20.44 3.55
C THR A 315 19.13 -19.58 2.72
N ASN A 316 18.04 -20.15 2.19
CA ASN A 316 17.04 -19.43 1.41
C ASN A 316 15.92 -18.80 2.26
N SER A 317 15.76 -19.21 3.52
CA SER A 317 14.71 -18.71 4.41
C SER A 317 14.96 -17.32 4.99
N MET A 318 16.17 -16.75 4.84
CA MET A 318 16.46 -15.40 5.34
C MET A 318 16.03 -14.33 4.33
N VAL A 319 15.09 -13.49 4.75
CA VAL A 319 14.53 -12.42 3.93
C VAL A 319 14.61 -11.07 4.62
N VAL A 320 14.67 -10.00 3.83
CA VAL A 320 14.49 -8.63 4.32
C VAL A 320 12.99 -8.39 4.43
N GLU A 321 12.40 -8.54 5.61
CA GLU A 321 10.96 -8.32 5.84
C GLU A 321 10.56 -6.85 5.71
N ARG A 322 11.39 -5.93 6.23
CA ARG A 322 11.20 -4.49 6.09
C ARG A 322 12.41 -3.88 5.42
N GLN A 323 12.22 -3.43 4.19
CA GLN A 323 13.23 -2.73 3.41
C GLN A 323 13.70 -1.44 4.10
N PRO A 324 14.93 -0.97 3.84
CA PRO A 324 15.48 0.24 4.45
C PRO A 324 14.55 1.45 4.28
N CYS A 325 14.13 2.04 5.40
CA CYS A 325 13.20 3.17 5.39
C CYS A 325 13.53 4.16 6.52
N MET A 326 13.41 5.46 6.23
CA MET A 326 13.54 6.52 7.23
C MET A 326 12.19 6.72 7.94
N PRO A 327 12.13 6.69 9.28
CA PRO A 327 10.88 6.93 10.02
C PRO A 327 10.22 8.28 9.72
N THR A 328 11.01 9.27 9.31
CA THR A 328 10.52 10.61 8.92
C THR A 328 9.85 10.64 7.54
N GLN A 329 10.03 9.60 6.71
CA GLN A 329 9.59 9.54 5.32
C GLN A 329 9.08 8.12 4.95
N LEU A 330 8.08 7.63 5.68
CA LEU A 330 7.52 6.29 5.51
C LEU A 330 6.99 5.99 4.10
N GLN A 331 6.54 7.02 3.37
CA GLN A 331 5.99 6.90 2.01
C GLN A 331 7.06 6.70 0.92
N ARG A 332 8.35 6.76 1.28
CA ARG A 332 9.47 6.72 0.34
C ARG A 332 10.56 5.75 0.83
N PRO A 333 10.27 4.44 0.94
CA PRO A 333 11.29 3.45 1.28
C PRO A 333 12.42 3.43 0.23
N LEU A 334 13.57 2.83 0.57
CA LEU A 334 14.74 2.69 -0.30
C LEU A 334 15.45 4.00 -0.68
N VAL A 335 14.93 5.18 -0.35
CA VAL A 335 15.67 6.44 -0.45
C VAL A 335 16.16 6.81 0.93
N LEU A 336 17.48 6.92 1.12
CA LEU A 336 18.09 7.21 2.42
C LEU A 336 18.87 8.53 2.37
N LYS A 337 18.63 9.41 3.34
CA LYS A 337 19.40 10.65 3.49
C LYS A 337 20.59 10.43 4.42
N THR A 338 21.77 10.85 3.97
CA THR A 338 22.97 10.90 4.81
C THR A 338 22.72 11.69 6.09
N GLY A 339 23.22 11.18 7.21
CA GLY A 339 23.02 11.82 8.51
C GLY A 339 21.62 11.63 9.13
N VAL A 340 20.67 10.95 8.48
CA VAL A 340 19.35 10.64 9.05
C VAL A 340 19.30 9.17 9.48
N LEU A 341 18.61 8.91 10.59
CA LEU A 341 18.40 7.55 11.10
C LEU A 341 17.39 6.80 10.22
N PHE A 342 17.66 5.53 9.97
CA PHE A 342 16.76 4.62 9.27
C PHE A 342 16.63 3.29 10.00
N THR A 343 15.63 2.51 9.59
CA THR A 343 15.34 1.19 10.12
C THR A 343 15.27 0.17 9.00
N LEU A 344 15.64 -1.07 9.32
CA LEU A 344 15.43 -2.24 8.47
C LEU A 344 15.18 -3.47 9.35
N LYS A 345 14.55 -4.49 8.79
CA LYS A 345 14.25 -5.73 9.52
C LYS A 345 14.48 -6.93 8.63
N VAL A 346 15.26 -7.89 9.14
CA VAL A 346 15.43 -9.21 8.52
C VAL A 346 14.69 -10.25 9.35
N ARG A 347 14.17 -11.29 8.68
CA ARG A 347 13.41 -12.38 9.29
C ARG A 347 13.91 -13.71 8.73
N LEU A 348 13.98 -14.71 9.59
CA LEU A 348 14.19 -16.10 9.19
C LEU A 348 12.83 -16.78 9.14
N LEU A 349 12.44 -17.31 7.98
CA LEU A 349 11.14 -17.96 7.79
C LEU A 349 11.07 -19.33 8.48
N VAL A 350 12.20 -19.95 8.77
CA VAL A 350 12.26 -21.17 9.59
C VAL A 350 12.26 -20.76 11.06
N LYS A 351 11.14 -20.98 11.76
CA LYS A 351 10.96 -20.63 13.17
C LYS A 351 11.11 -21.88 14.05
N LEU A 352 12.36 -22.25 14.36
CA LEU A 352 12.67 -23.37 15.25
C LEU A 352 13.20 -22.87 16.61
N PRO A 353 12.67 -23.34 17.76
CA PRO A 353 13.15 -22.94 19.09
C PRO A 353 14.65 -23.16 19.29
N GLU A 354 15.22 -24.19 18.67
CA GLU A 354 16.64 -24.54 18.70
C GLU A 354 17.55 -23.46 18.11
N PHE A 355 16.99 -22.56 17.30
CA PHE A 355 17.72 -21.47 16.65
C PHE A 355 17.62 -20.14 17.40
N ASN A 356 16.84 -20.09 18.48
CA ASN A 356 16.66 -18.85 19.22
C ASN A 356 17.99 -18.38 19.85
N HIS A 357 18.34 -17.12 19.62
CA HIS A 357 19.60 -16.50 20.04
C HIS A 357 20.90 -17.11 19.47
N THR A 358 20.82 -18.05 18.53
CA THR A 358 22.01 -18.67 17.91
C THR A 358 22.38 -18.05 16.56
N VAL A 359 21.46 -17.33 15.93
CA VAL A 359 21.69 -16.65 14.64
C VAL A 359 22.20 -15.23 14.87
N ARG A 360 23.45 -14.97 14.46
CA ARG A 360 24.06 -13.63 14.50
C ARG A 360 24.02 -13.01 13.10
N VAL A 361 23.45 -11.81 13.00
CA VAL A 361 23.34 -11.08 11.73
C VAL A 361 24.21 -9.83 11.76
N LYS A 362 24.97 -9.62 10.69
CA LYS A 362 25.79 -8.43 10.47
C LYS A 362 25.40 -7.73 9.17
N VAL A 363 25.27 -6.41 9.22
CA VAL A 363 24.88 -5.57 8.09
C VAL A 363 26.11 -4.97 7.44
N HIS A 364 26.19 -5.09 6.13
CA HIS A 364 27.19 -4.48 5.27
C HIS A 364 26.50 -3.63 4.21
N LEU A 365 27.18 -2.59 3.74
CA LEU A 365 26.76 -1.82 2.57
C LEU A 365 27.76 -2.06 1.45
N ASP A 366 27.28 -2.36 0.26
CA ASP A 366 28.07 -2.60 -0.95
C ASP A 366 29.16 -3.67 -0.78
N LYS A 367 28.84 -4.75 -0.04
CA LYS A 367 29.68 -5.94 0.09
C LYS A 367 29.72 -6.67 -1.27
N ASP A 368 30.91 -7.12 -1.68
CA ASP A 368 31.14 -7.88 -2.93
C ASP A 368 30.68 -7.17 -4.21
N VAL A 369 30.45 -5.86 -4.15
CA VAL A 369 30.33 -5.03 -5.35
C VAL A 369 31.72 -4.94 -5.95
N THR A 370 31.96 -5.77 -6.97
CA THR A 370 33.24 -5.94 -7.67
C THR A 370 33.91 -4.59 -7.91
N GLU A 371 34.98 -4.39 -7.14
CA GLU A 371 36.06 -3.41 -7.27
C GLU A 371 35.74 -2.05 -7.91
N LYS A 372 35.74 -1.00 -7.08
CA LYS A 372 36.27 0.34 -7.44
C LYS A 372 35.75 0.90 -8.79
N ARG A 373 34.43 0.95 -9.01
CA ARG A 373 33.88 1.80 -10.08
C ARG A 373 34.37 3.24 -9.85
N LYS A 374 35.26 3.74 -10.72
CA LYS A 374 35.78 5.12 -10.63
C LYS A 374 34.60 6.08 -10.59
N GLY A 375 34.54 6.94 -9.57
CA GLY A 375 33.51 7.97 -9.44
C GLY A 375 32.29 7.63 -8.54
N PHE A 376 32.10 6.38 -8.09
CA PHE A 376 31.01 6.05 -7.15
C PHE A 376 31.33 6.52 -5.72
N ARG A 377 30.30 6.99 -5.01
CA ARG A 377 30.36 7.38 -3.60
C ARG A 377 30.40 6.13 -2.73
N LYS A 378 31.00 6.28 -1.56
CA LYS A 378 31.10 5.22 -0.55
C LYS A 378 30.54 5.73 0.75
N PHE A 379 29.86 4.86 1.48
CA PHE A 379 29.22 5.21 2.73
C PHE A 379 29.57 4.20 3.82
N ASN A 380 29.77 4.71 5.03
CA ASN A 380 29.94 3.90 6.22
C ASN A 380 28.60 3.85 6.96
N ILE A 381 28.27 2.67 7.49
CA ILE A 381 27.15 2.47 8.41
C ILE A 381 27.62 2.87 9.81
N LEU A 382 26.91 3.80 10.44
CA LEU A 382 27.04 4.14 11.86
C LEU A 382 25.87 3.54 12.64
N GLY A 383 26.11 3.18 13.89
CA GLY A 383 25.15 2.51 14.78
C GLY A 383 25.47 1.03 14.98
N THR A 384 24.47 0.26 15.44
CA THR A 384 24.61 -1.17 15.75
C THR A 384 24.51 -2.00 14.47
N SER A 385 25.65 -2.31 13.85
CA SER A 385 25.71 -3.10 12.60
C SER A 385 25.63 -4.61 12.79
N MET A 386 25.59 -5.10 14.03
CA MET A 386 25.44 -6.52 14.35
C MET A 386 24.31 -6.72 15.36
N LYS A 387 23.44 -7.70 15.11
CA LYS A 387 22.32 -8.04 15.99
C LYS A 387 22.07 -9.55 15.97
N VAL A 388 21.66 -10.08 17.11
CA VAL A 388 21.25 -11.49 17.24
C VAL A 388 19.75 -11.59 16.96
N MET A 389 19.33 -12.58 16.18
CA MET A 389 17.89 -12.83 15.99
C MET A 389 17.27 -13.35 17.27
N ASN A 390 16.11 -12.81 17.63
CA ASN A 390 15.33 -13.22 18.77
C ASN A 390 13.94 -13.67 18.34
N MET A 391 13.39 -14.62 19.08
CA MET A 391 12.00 -15.04 18.95
C MET A 391 11.12 -14.08 19.74
N GLU A 392 10.34 -13.24 19.06
CA GLU A 392 9.28 -12.42 19.68
C GLU A 392 7.92 -13.09 19.42
N GLU A 393 7.10 -13.24 20.48
CA GLU A 393 5.87 -14.05 20.50
C GLU A 393 4.89 -13.69 19.35
N SER A 394 4.85 -12.43 18.93
CA SER A 394 3.96 -11.92 17.88
C SER A 394 4.59 -11.78 16.49
N ILE A 395 5.92 -11.92 16.35
CA ILE A 395 6.66 -11.42 15.18
C ILE A 395 7.53 -12.48 14.49
N GLY A 396 7.82 -13.61 15.16
CA GLY A 396 8.69 -14.67 14.62
C GLY A 396 10.17 -14.45 14.93
N MET A 397 11.08 -15.18 14.26
CA MET A 397 12.52 -15.02 14.42
C MET A 397 13.06 -13.91 13.52
N ALA A 398 13.39 -12.76 14.10
CA ALA A 398 13.81 -11.59 13.33
C ALA A 398 14.95 -10.82 14.02
N ALA A 399 15.65 -10.01 13.23
CA ALA A 399 16.58 -9.00 13.73
C ALA A 399 16.19 -7.64 13.13
N GLU A 400 15.70 -6.75 13.99
CA GLU A 400 15.36 -5.38 13.61
C GLU A 400 16.52 -4.43 13.93
N PHE A 401 17.06 -3.79 12.91
CA PHE A 401 18.12 -2.80 13.06
C PHE A 401 17.48 -1.41 13.10
N ARG A 402 17.44 -0.83 14.29
CA ARG A 402 17.00 0.56 14.51
C ARG A 402 18.21 1.46 14.69
N HIS A 403 18.04 2.74 14.38
CA HIS A 403 19.06 3.78 14.58
C HIS A 403 20.35 3.57 13.75
N LEU A 404 20.23 2.99 12.55
CA LEU A 404 21.32 3.00 11.58
C LEU A 404 21.41 4.36 10.90
N GLN A 405 22.62 4.80 10.55
CA GLN A 405 22.86 6.07 9.85
C GLN A 405 23.93 5.87 8.79
N LEU A 406 23.81 6.56 7.64
CA LEU A 406 24.85 6.56 6.62
C LEU A 406 25.67 7.84 6.70
N LYS A 407 27.00 7.70 6.64
CA LYS A 407 27.96 8.80 6.52
C LYS A 407 28.84 8.60 5.30
N GLU A 408 28.91 9.60 4.43
CA GLU A 408 29.76 9.56 3.24
C GLU A 408 31.24 9.50 3.63
N GLN A 409 31.97 8.56 3.02
CA GLN A 409 33.41 8.45 3.14
C GLN A 409 34.07 9.36 2.10
N LYS A 410 34.56 10.52 2.54
CA LYS A 410 35.35 11.42 1.70
C LYS A 410 36.78 10.88 1.58
N VAL A 411 37.21 10.54 0.38
CA VAL A 411 38.62 10.20 0.09
C VAL A 411 39.37 11.49 -0.22
N ALA A 412 40.57 11.67 0.34
CA ALA A 412 41.41 12.85 0.11
C ALA A 412 41.96 12.86 -1.33
N GLY A 413 41.55 13.83 -2.13
CA GLY A 413 41.95 14.03 -3.53
C GLY A 413 40.84 14.74 -4.32
N ASN A 414 41.19 15.72 -5.16
CA ASN A 414 40.25 16.49 -5.97
C ASN A 414 39.32 15.57 -6.78
N ARG A 415 38.04 15.50 -6.40
CA ARG A 415 37.00 14.88 -7.23
C ARG A 415 36.59 15.87 -8.32
N THR A 416 36.94 15.59 -9.56
CA THR A 416 36.00 15.84 -10.66
C THR A 416 34.88 14.80 -10.51
N ASN A 417 33.61 15.23 -10.61
CA ASN A 417 32.44 14.35 -10.62
C ASN A 417 32.40 13.55 -11.95
N GLU A 418 33.35 12.64 -12.18
CA GLU A 418 33.50 11.84 -13.42
C GLU A 418 32.78 10.49 -13.33
N GLY A 419 31.64 10.42 -12.64
CA GLY A 419 30.72 9.28 -12.74
C GLY A 419 29.72 9.53 -13.88
N PRO A 420 29.35 8.52 -14.68
CA PRO A 420 28.33 8.69 -15.73
C PRO A 420 26.91 8.89 -15.16
N LEU A 421 26.70 8.59 -13.88
CA LEU A 421 25.41 8.66 -13.20
C LEU A 421 25.35 9.84 -12.24
N ILE A 422 24.19 10.48 -12.17
CA ILE A 422 23.90 11.50 -11.16
C ILE A 422 23.65 10.86 -9.80
N VAL A 423 23.76 11.66 -8.74
CA VAL A 423 23.57 11.23 -7.33
C VAL A 423 22.29 10.42 -7.09
N THR A 424 21.20 10.74 -7.78
CA THR A 424 19.90 10.09 -7.58
C THR A 424 19.72 8.80 -8.39
N GLU A 425 20.65 8.50 -9.30
CA GLU A 425 20.68 7.30 -10.14
C GLU A 425 21.73 6.29 -9.68
N GLU A 426 22.56 6.68 -8.70
CA GLU A 426 23.53 5.81 -8.06
C GLU A 426 22.82 4.89 -7.07
N LEU A 427 22.89 3.58 -7.33
CA LEU A 427 22.28 2.54 -6.52
C LEU A 427 23.31 1.88 -5.60
N HIS A 428 22.90 1.63 -4.36
CA HIS A 428 23.66 0.87 -3.36
C HIS A 428 22.82 -0.28 -2.82
N SER A 429 23.40 -1.26 -2.14
CA SER A 429 22.63 -2.35 -1.53
C SER A 429 23.18 -2.75 -0.17
N PHE A 430 22.28 -3.10 0.75
CA PHE A 430 22.67 -3.73 2.01
C PHE A 430 22.76 -5.23 1.84
N THR A 431 23.83 -5.82 2.35
CA THR A 431 24.01 -7.26 2.47
C THR A 431 24.00 -7.64 3.95
N PHE A 432 23.20 -8.65 4.27
CA PHE A 432 23.06 -9.20 5.62
C PHE A 432 23.76 -10.54 5.65
N GLU A 433 24.88 -10.62 6.35
CA GLU A 433 25.55 -11.88 6.64
C GLU A 433 24.96 -12.46 7.92
N ALA A 434 24.56 -13.72 7.88
CA ALA A 434 24.10 -14.44 9.04
C ALA A 434 24.93 -15.71 9.25
N GLU A 435 25.24 -15.97 10.52
CA GLU A 435 25.91 -17.18 10.97
C GLU A 435 25.00 -17.89 11.96
N LEU A 436 24.64 -19.14 11.64
CA LEU A 436 23.91 -20.05 12.53
C LEU A 436 24.88 -21.11 13.06
N CYS A 437 25.00 -21.17 14.38
CA CYS A 437 25.77 -22.20 15.09
C CYS A 437 24.82 -23.21 15.73
N TRP A 438 24.68 -24.41 15.16
CA TRP A 438 23.78 -25.46 15.66
C TRP A 438 24.49 -26.83 15.73
N THR A 439 24.54 -27.46 16.91
CA THR A 439 25.11 -28.82 17.12
C THR A 439 26.51 -29.05 16.51
N LYS A 440 27.42 -28.05 16.61
CA LYS A 440 28.77 -28.00 15.99
C LYS A 440 28.80 -27.78 14.48
N LEU A 441 27.65 -27.64 13.83
CA LEU A 441 27.53 -27.15 12.46
C LEU A 441 27.50 -25.62 12.47
N VAL A 442 28.27 -25.01 11.56
CA VAL A 442 28.21 -23.57 11.27
C VAL A 442 27.66 -23.41 9.87
N ILE A 443 26.50 -22.79 9.75
CA ILE A 443 25.87 -22.46 8.47
C ILE A 443 25.98 -20.95 8.28
N ASN A 444 26.67 -20.53 7.22
CA ASN A 444 26.74 -19.14 6.80
C ASN A 444 25.77 -18.92 5.64
N PHE A 445 25.01 -17.85 5.70
CA PHE A 445 24.08 -17.47 4.65
C PHE A 445 23.96 -15.96 4.57
N GLU A 446 23.57 -15.46 3.41
CA GLU A 446 23.40 -14.03 3.18
C GLU A 446 22.13 -13.71 2.41
N THR A 447 21.61 -12.51 2.63
CA THR A 447 20.51 -11.94 1.86
C THR A 447 20.78 -10.47 1.60
N SER A 448 20.16 -9.88 0.58
CA SER A 448 20.37 -8.48 0.22
C SER A 448 19.05 -7.70 0.22
N SER A 449 19.12 -6.41 0.55
CA SER A 449 18.00 -5.49 0.35
C SER A 449 17.75 -5.24 -1.13
N LEU A 450 16.59 -4.68 -1.46
CA LEU A 450 16.45 -4.01 -2.75
C LEU A 450 17.44 -2.83 -2.84
N PRO A 451 17.85 -2.43 -4.06
CA PRO A 451 18.74 -1.29 -4.20
C PRO A 451 18.14 -0.01 -3.65
N ILE A 452 19.02 0.78 -3.05
CA ILE A 452 18.70 2.05 -2.42
C ILE A 452 19.36 3.21 -3.15
N VAL A 453 18.80 4.40 -2.99
CA VAL A 453 19.40 5.66 -3.42
C VAL A 453 19.83 6.46 -2.20
N VAL A 454 21.08 6.92 -2.16
CA VAL A 454 21.60 7.71 -1.04
C VAL A 454 21.69 9.19 -1.42
N ILE A 455 20.89 10.01 -0.73
CA ILE A 455 20.77 11.47 -0.96
C ILE A 455 21.47 12.29 0.13
N SER A 456 21.84 13.52 -0.21
CA SER A 456 22.43 14.49 0.72
C SER A 456 21.42 15.53 1.20
N ASN A 457 20.46 15.89 0.36
CA ASN A 457 19.42 16.88 0.67
C ASN A 457 18.02 16.31 0.36
N VAL A 458 17.01 16.75 1.13
CA VAL A 458 15.59 16.39 0.94
C VAL A 458 15.08 16.85 -0.43
N SER A 459 15.65 17.92 -1.01
CA SER A 459 15.30 18.35 -2.38
C SER A 459 15.56 17.29 -3.46
N GLN A 460 16.39 16.29 -3.17
CA GLN A 460 16.70 15.18 -4.09
C GLN A 460 15.75 14.00 -3.93
N LEU A 461 14.91 14.00 -2.87
CA LEU A 461 13.97 12.91 -2.58
C LEU A 461 13.04 12.60 -3.76
N PRO A 462 12.42 13.59 -4.45
CA PRO A 462 11.57 13.31 -5.61
C PRO A 462 12.30 12.55 -6.71
N CYS A 463 13.51 12.97 -7.07
CA CYS A 463 14.30 12.33 -8.12
C CYS A 463 14.82 10.95 -7.69
N GLY A 464 15.27 10.80 -6.44
CA GLY A 464 15.71 9.51 -5.91
C GLY A 464 14.57 8.50 -5.86
N TRP A 465 13.37 8.95 -5.49
CA TRP A 465 12.17 8.11 -5.53
C TRP A 465 11.80 7.67 -6.94
N ALA A 466 11.98 8.56 -7.92
CA ALA A 466 11.75 8.23 -9.32
C ALA A 466 12.63 7.08 -9.80
N SER A 467 13.90 7.08 -9.38
CA SER A 467 14.84 5.98 -9.66
C SER A 467 14.41 4.69 -8.96
N ILE A 468 13.96 4.76 -7.71
CA ILE A 468 13.41 3.59 -6.99
C ILE A 468 12.18 3.02 -7.70
N MET A 469 11.23 3.85 -8.12
CA MET A 469 10.06 3.38 -8.89
C MET A 469 10.49 2.70 -10.18
N TRP A 470 11.31 3.36 -11.00
CA TRP A 470 11.72 2.83 -12.30
C TRP A 470 12.44 1.50 -12.20
N TYR A 471 13.34 1.39 -11.22
CA TYR A 471 14.08 0.17 -10.94
C TYR A 471 13.12 -0.97 -10.56
N ASN A 472 12.27 -0.74 -9.56
CA ASN A 472 11.42 -1.77 -8.99
C ASN A 472 10.27 -2.18 -9.93
N MET A 473 9.90 -1.35 -10.89
CA MET A 473 8.96 -1.71 -11.94
C MET A 473 9.52 -2.78 -12.88
N LEU A 474 10.78 -2.63 -13.29
CA LEU A 474 11.36 -3.30 -14.46
C LEU A 474 12.27 -4.49 -14.13
N THR A 475 12.84 -4.55 -12.92
CA THR A 475 13.74 -5.65 -12.55
C THR A 475 13.58 -6.05 -11.09
N SER A 476 13.78 -7.33 -10.81
CA SER A 476 13.78 -7.91 -9.45
C SER A 476 15.19 -8.34 -8.99
N ASP A 477 16.24 -8.06 -9.77
CA ASP A 477 17.61 -8.49 -9.46
C ASP A 477 18.31 -7.53 -8.50
N PRO A 478 18.42 -7.81 -7.19
CA PRO A 478 18.94 -6.87 -6.19
C PRO A 478 20.40 -6.46 -6.40
N LYS A 479 21.15 -7.13 -7.29
CA LYS A 479 22.57 -6.87 -7.53
C LYS A 479 22.84 -5.97 -8.75
N ASN A 480 21.82 -5.63 -9.55
CA ASN A 480 21.98 -4.75 -10.72
C ASN A 480 22.13 -3.25 -10.35
N LEU A 481 23.23 -2.89 -9.69
CA LEU A 481 23.49 -1.50 -9.29
C LEU A 481 23.86 -0.57 -10.46
N SER A 482 24.11 -1.13 -11.66
CA SER A 482 24.42 -0.38 -12.90
C SER A 482 23.19 -0.11 -13.78
N PHE A 483 21.99 -0.37 -13.27
CA PHE A 483 20.74 -0.27 -14.02
C PHE A 483 20.57 1.05 -14.80
N PHE A 484 20.92 2.19 -14.22
CA PHE A 484 20.77 3.50 -14.86
C PHE A 484 21.85 3.87 -15.88
N VAL A 485 22.85 3.02 -16.12
CA VAL A 485 23.83 3.21 -17.22
C VAL A 485 23.11 3.07 -18.57
N SER A 486 22.19 2.11 -18.67
CA SER A 486 21.33 1.90 -19.84
C SER A 486 19.93 1.51 -19.36
N PRO A 487 19.14 2.49 -18.88
CA PRO A 487 17.85 2.21 -18.28
C PRO A 487 16.85 1.70 -19.34
N PRO A 488 16.20 0.53 -19.11
CA PRO A 488 15.17 0.03 -20.01
C PRO A 488 13.97 0.97 -20.06
N SER A 489 13.22 0.87 -21.16
CA SER A 489 11.91 1.53 -21.30
C SER A 489 10.84 0.73 -20.54
N VAL A 490 9.77 1.42 -20.14
CA VAL A 490 8.61 0.82 -19.46
C VAL A 490 7.37 0.91 -20.31
N SER A 491 6.49 -0.08 -20.25
CA SER A 491 5.19 0.02 -20.92
C SER A 491 4.28 1.01 -20.20
N TRP A 492 3.38 1.66 -20.96
CA TRP A 492 2.39 2.57 -20.39
C TRP A 492 1.46 1.86 -19.41
N GLY A 493 1.06 0.61 -19.68
CA GLY A 493 0.24 -0.19 -18.78
C GLY A 493 0.84 -0.26 -17.38
N GLN A 494 2.12 -0.66 -17.28
CA GLN A 494 2.85 -0.73 -16.01
C GLN A 494 3.02 0.65 -15.35
N LEU A 495 3.39 1.69 -16.12
CA LEU A 495 3.60 3.02 -15.56
C LEU A 495 2.30 3.67 -15.06
N SER A 496 1.21 3.49 -15.79
CA SER A 496 -0.10 4.05 -15.44
C SER A 496 -0.60 3.49 -14.10
N GLU A 497 -0.40 2.20 -13.86
CA GLU A 497 -0.74 1.53 -12.60
C GLU A 497 0.10 2.09 -11.44
N VAL A 498 1.43 2.17 -11.60
CA VAL A 498 2.33 2.70 -10.56
C VAL A 498 2.06 4.18 -10.27
N LEU A 499 1.74 4.98 -11.30
CA LEU A 499 1.31 6.36 -11.11
C LEU A 499 0.03 6.41 -10.26
N SER A 500 -0.97 5.57 -10.54
CA SER A 500 -2.18 5.48 -9.72
C SER A 500 -1.87 5.14 -8.26
N TRP A 501 -0.94 4.19 -8.02
CA TRP A 501 -0.47 3.83 -6.68
C TRP A 501 0.20 5.00 -5.92
N GLN A 502 0.86 5.92 -6.63
CA GLN A 502 1.43 7.10 -5.97
C GLN A 502 0.35 8.01 -5.38
N PHE A 503 -0.83 8.06 -5.99
CA PHE A 503 -1.97 8.82 -5.47
C PHE A 503 -2.69 8.04 -4.36
N SER A 504 -2.97 6.75 -4.55
CA SER A 504 -3.69 5.94 -3.55
C SER A 504 -2.88 5.61 -2.29
N SER A 505 -1.54 5.73 -2.33
CA SER A 505 -0.70 5.56 -1.13
C SER A 505 -0.62 6.82 -0.25
N ILE A 506 -1.03 7.97 -0.79
CA ILE A 506 -1.02 9.27 -0.09
C ILE A 506 -2.44 9.74 0.25
N THR A 507 -3.42 9.32 -0.55
CA THR A 507 -4.81 9.76 -0.53
C THR A 507 -5.75 8.55 -0.54
N LYS A 508 -7.04 8.72 -0.29
CA LYS A 508 -8.00 7.59 -0.28
C LYS A 508 -8.35 7.05 -1.66
N ARG A 509 -7.86 7.67 -2.75
CA ARG A 509 -8.15 7.24 -4.12
C ARG A 509 -6.97 7.40 -5.08
N GLY A 510 -6.89 6.51 -6.06
CA GLY A 510 -5.93 6.59 -7.15
C GLY A 510 -6.38 7.49 -8.30
N LEU A 511 -5.75 7.28 -9.46
CA LEU A 511 -6.12 7.92 -10.72
C LEU A 511 -7.15 7.09 -11.48
N ASN A 512 -8.15 7.75 -12.07
CA ASN A 512 -9.15 7.09 -12.91
C ASN A 512 -8.70 7.00 -14.38
N ALA A 513 -9.45 6.28 -15.20
CA ALA A 513 -9.13 6.06 -16.62
C ALA A 513 -9.01 7.36 -17.43
N GLU A 514 -9.82 8.37 -17.15
CA GLU A 514 -9.76 9.67 -17.85
C GLU A 514 -8.50 10.45 -17.50
N GLN A 515 -8.16 10.50 -16.20
CA GLN A 515 -6.94 11.13 -15.68
C GLN A 515 -5.69 10.44 -16.24
N LEU A 516 -5.68 9.10 -16.24
CA LEU A 516 -4.60 8.31 -16.83
C LEU A 516 -4.49 8.57 -18.33
N SER A 517 -5.60 8.61 -19.07
CA SER A 517 -5.59 8.91 -20.51
C SER A 517 -4.94 10.27 -20.81
N MET A 518 -5.23 11.30 -20.03
CA MET A 518 -4.58 12.61 -20.17
C MET A 518 -3.06 12.55 -19.92
N LEU A 519 -2.64 11.84 -18.87
CA LEU A 519 -1.22 11.65 -18.57
C LEU A 519 -0.49 10.85 -19.66
N GLY A 520 -1.14 9.82 -20.18
CA GLY A 520 -0.63 9.04 -21.32
C GLY A 520 -0.48 9.90 -22.57
N HIS A 521 -1.48 10.73 -22.90
CA HIS A 521 -1.39 11.69 -24.01
C HIS A 521 -0.23 12.67 -23.83
N LYS A 522 0.04 13.10 -22.60
CA LYS A 522 1.13 14.03 -22.29
C LYS A 522 2.53 13.41 -22.50
N LEU A 523 2.69 12.11 -22.20
CA LEU A 523 3.98 11.40 -22.32
C LEU A 523 4.23 10.82 -23.72
N LEU A 524 3.20 10.25 -24.34
CA LEU A 524 3.28 9.45 -25.56
C LEU A 524 2.64 10.13 -26.78
N GLY A 525 1.79 11.14 -26.57
CA GLY A 525 0.96 11.74 -27.60
C GLY A 525 -0.38 11.01 -27.82
N PRO A 526 -1.29 11.61 -28.61
CA PRO A 526 -2.69 11.16 -28.74
C PRO A 526 -2.88 9.78 -29.39
N LYS A 527 -1.93 9.32 -30.21
CA LYS A 527 -2.04 8.02 -30.91
C LYS A 527 -1.52 6.85 -30.08
N ALA A 528 -0.44 7.06 -29.32
CA ALA A 528 0.25 5.98 -28.60
C ALA A 528 -0.27 5.78 -27.16
N ALA A 529 -1.00 6.73 -26.58
CA ALA A 529 -1.54 6.58 -25.22
C ALA A 529 -2.68 5.55 -25.08
N LYS A 530 -3.26 5.11 -26.21
CA LYS A 530 -4.31 4.07 -26.23
C LYS A 530 -3.73 2.66 -26.24
N ASP A 531 -2.42 2.52 -26.48
CA ASP A 531 -1.72 1.25 -26.50
C ASP A 531 -1.05 1.01 -25.13
N PRO A 532 -1.48 0.02 -24.34
CA PRO A 532 -0.84 -0.32 -23.06
C PRO A 532 0.63 -0.73 -23.20
N GLU A 533 1.03 -1.25 -24.36
CA GLU A 533 2.40 -1.72 -24.61
C GLU A 533 3.35 -0.62 -25.10
N ALA A 534 2.83 0.60 -25.28
CA ALA A 534 3.61 1.75 -25.70
C ALA A 534 4.78 2.02 -24.73
N GLN A 535 6.00 2.05 -25.26
CA GLN A 535 7.22 2.13 -24.48
C GLN A 535 7.61 3.57 -24.15
N ILE A 536 7.93 3.82 -22.88
CA ILE A 536 8.33 5.12 -22.34
C ILE A 536 9.77 5.01 -21.85
N PRO A 537 10.72 5.78 -22.44
CA PRO A 537 12.10 5.80 -21.99
C PRO A 537 12.26 6.63 -20.71
N TRP A 538 13.20 6.23 -19.84
CA TRP A 538 13.55 6.92 -18.59
C TRP A 538 13.74 8.44 -18.76
N ASN A 539 14.37 8.85 -19.87
CA ASN A 539 14.67 10.26 -20.11
C ASN A 539 13.41 11.14 -20.23
N LYS A 540 12.34 10.62 -20.86
CA LYS A 540 11.06 11.34 -20.97
C LYS A 540 10.38 11.49 -19.60
N PHE A 541 10.58 10.53 -18.71
CA PHE A 541 10.00 10.55 -17.37
C PHE A 541 10.76 11.49 -16.42
N CYS A 542 12.10 11.40 -16.39
CA CYS A 542 12.94 11.99 -15.34
C CYS A 542 14.20 12.77 -15.77
N LYS A 543 14.65 12.72 -17.03
CA LYS A 543 15.82 13.52 -17.49
C LYS A 543 15.47 14.76 -18.32
N GLY A 544 14.20 14.93 -18.67
CA GLY A 544 13.71 16.09 -19.39
C GLY A 544 13.83 15.93 -20.90
N GLY A 545 12.84 16.47 -21.61
CA GLY A 545 12.74 16.40 -23.06
C GLY A 545 11.45 17.05 -23.55
N SER A 546 11.30 18.36 -23.32
CA SER A 546 10.33 19.27 -23.96
C SER A 546 10.55 20.69 -23.40
N GLU A 547 10.01 21.70 -24.07
CA GLU A 547 10.15 23.16 -23.91
C GLU A 547 9.87 23.76 -22.50
N LYS A 548 9.63 22.93 -21.47
CA LYS A 548 9.32 23.34 -20.09
C LYS A 548 10.50 23.05 -19.15
N ASN A 549 10.76 23.96 -18.21
CA ASN A 549 11.91 23.94 -17.28
C ASN A 549 11.92 22.80 -16.23
N PHE A 550 11.08 21.77 -16.35
CA PHE A 550 10.96 20.67 -15.38
C PHE A 550 10.55 19.34 -16.02
N THR A 551 10.76 18.23 -15.32
CA THR A 551 10.49 16.88 -15.80
C THR A 551 9.06 16.43 -15.48
N PHE A 552 8.54 15.45 -16.21
CA PHE A 552 7.19 14.93 -15.99
C PHE A 552 7.00 14.46 -14.54
N TRP A 553 7.94 13.69 -14.00
CA TRP A 553 7.83 13.19 -12.64
C TRP A 553 7.85 14.30 -11.59
N LEU A 554 8.73 15.31 -11.72
CA LEU A 554 8.77 16.42 -10.77
C LEU A 554 7.47 17.21 -10.73
N TRP A 555 6.77 17.31 -11.87
CA TRP A 555 5.44 17.92 -11.92
C TRP A 555 4.38 17.09 -11.20
N ILE A 556 4.35 15.78 -11.43
CA ILE A 556 3.44 14.88 -10.71
C ILE A 556 3.72 14.92 -9.21
N GLU A 557 4.98 14.95 -8.80
CA GLU A 557 5.36 15.05 -7.39
C GLU A 557 4.93 16.38 -6.77
N GLY A 558 5.10 17.50 -7.48
CA GLY A 558 4.59 18.80 -7.04
C GLY A 558 3.06 18.81 -6.88
N VAL A 559 2.33 18.15 -7.79
CA VAL A 559 0.88 17.97 -7.65
C VAL A 559 0.53 17.11 -6.42
N LEU A 560 1.24 16.01 -6.18
CA LEU A 560 1.02 15.16 -5.01
C LEU A 560 1.31 15.90 -3.69
N ASP A 561 2.38 16.70 -3.62
CA ASP A 561 2.68 17.52 -2.44
C ASP A 561 1.60 18.60 -2.22
N LEU A 562 1.09 19.21 -3.28
CA LEU A 562 -0.03 20.16 -3.22
C LEU A 562 -1.30 19.50 -2.67
N ILE A 563 -1.64 18.30 -3.17
CA ILE A 563 -2.80 17.54 -2.68
C ILE A 563 -2.63 17.22 -1.21
N LYS A 564 -1.50 16.61 -0.85
CA LYS A 564 -1.21 16.17 0.52
C LYS A 564 -1.31 17.29 1.54
N ARG A 565 -0.86 18.50 1.20
CA ARG A 565 -0.81 19.63 2.12
C ARG A 565 -2.10 20.46 2.17
N HIS A 566 -2.77 20.64 1.04
CA HIS A 566 -3.82 21.66 0.91
C HIS A 566 -5.15 21.14 0.37
N LEU A 567 -5.18 20.01 -0.34
CA LEU A 567 -6.36 19.58 -1.11
C LEU A 567 -6.84 18.15 -0.76
N LEU A 568 -6.29 17.52 0.27
CA LEU A 568 -6.51 16.10 0.58
C LEU A 568 -8.00 15.75 0.64
N SER A 569 -8.78 16.48 1.44
CA SER A 569 -10.22 16.24 1.60
C SER A 569 -11.01 16.47 0.31
N LEU A 570 -10.64 17.47 -0.49
CA LEU A 570 -11.31 17.77 -1.76
C LEU A 570 -10.99 16.74 -2.85
N TRP A 571 -9.76 16.20 -2.81
CA TRP A 571 -9.33 15.13 -3.70
C TRP A 571 -10.01 13.82 -3.34
N ASP A 572 -9.99 13.41 -2.06
CA ASP A 572 -10.54 12.13 -1.59
C ASP A 572 -12.02 11.97 -1.97
N GLU A 573 -12.81 13.03 -1.85
CA GLU A 573 -14.24 13.06 -2.19
C GLU A 573 -14.51 13.13 -3.71
N GLY A 574 -13.47 13.25 -4.53
CA GLY A 574 -13.60 13.30 -5.99
C GLY A 574 -14.12 14.63 -6.56
N TYR A 575 -14.10 15.73 -5.79
CA TYR A 575 -14.50 17.06 -6.28
C TYR A 575 -13.47 17.68 -7.23
N ILE A 576 -12.24 17.15 -7.26
CA ILE A 576 -11.16 17.61 -8.14
C ILE A 576 -11.04 16.67 -9.34
N MET A 577 -11.29 17.19 -10.53
CA MET A 577 -11.07 16.46 -11.78
C MET A 577 -9.57 16.28 -12.07
N GLY A 578 -8.76 17.29 -11.77
CA GLY A 578 -7.30 17.19 -11.72
C GLY A 578 -6.63 17.18 -13.10
N PHE A 579 -6.51 16.02 -13.73
CA PHE A 579 -5.73 15.83 -14.96
C PHE A 579 -6.59 15.93 -16.22
N VAL A 580 -6.83 17.17 -16.69
CA VAL A 580 -7.59 17.44 -17.92
C VAL A 580 -6.95 18.59 -18.70
N THR A 581 -6.85 18.42 -20.03
CA THR A 581 -6.27 19.43 -20.92
C THR A 581 -7.17 20.66 -21.05
N LYS A 582 -6.60 21.80 -21.47
CA LYS A 582 -7.39 23.01 -21.75
C LYS A 582 -8.46 22.77 -22.81
N ASP A 583 -8.15 22.04 -23.88
CA ASP A 583 -9.10 21.80 -24.97
C ASP A 583 -10.23 20.86 -24.55
N ARG A 584 -9.91 19.83 -23.75
CA ARG A 584 -10.94 18.94 -23.19
C ARG A 584 -11.81 19.66 -22.17
N THR A 585 -11.22 20.52 -21.34
CA THR A 585 -11.96 21.40 -20.41
C THR A 585 -12.97 22.27 -21.16
N LYS A 586 -12.56 22.88 -22.27
CA LYS A 586 -13.47 23.66 -23.12
C LYS A 586 -14.62 22.82 -23.65
N ALA A 587 -14.32 21.63 -24.17
CA ALA A 587 -15.34 20.73 -24.71
C ALA A 587 -16.32 20.19 -23.64
N LEU A 588 -15.87 19.96 -22.41
CA LEU A 588 -16.72 19.48 -21.31
C LEU A 588 -17.61 20.56 -20.71
N LEU A 589 -17.23 21.84 -20.86
CA LEU A 589 -17.97 22.98 -20.31
C LEU A 589 -18.84 23.68 -21.36
N SER A 590 -18.53 23.56 -22.65
CA SER A 590 -19.25 24.26 -23.72
C SER A 590 -20.74 23.88 -23.84
N ASP A 591 -21.12 22.70 -23.37
CA ASP A 591 -22.51 22.20 -23.40
C ASP A 591 -23.24 22.34 -22.04
N LYS A 592 -22.65 23.04 -21.06
CA LYS A 592 -23.17 23.14 -19.69
C LYS A 592 -23.78 24.51 -19.38
N ALA A 593 -24.56 24.56 -18.30
CA ALA A 593 -25.19 25.79 -17.84
C ALA A 593 -24.14 26.85 -17.43
N PRO A 594 -24.42 28.15 -17.64
CA PRO A 594 -23.57 29.25 -17.15
C PRO A 594 -23.21 29.10 -15.68
N GLY A 595 -21.94 29.34 -15.37
CA GLY A 595 -21.38 29.21 -14.03
C GLY A 595 -21.06 27.77 -13.61
N THR A 596 -21.14 26.80 -14.53
CA THR A 596 -20.54 25.48 -14.32
C THR A 596 -19.03 25.59 -14.40
N PHE A 597 -18.32 25.07 -13.39
CA PHE A 597 -16.86 25.11 -13.31
C PHE A 597 -16.25 23.74 -13.01
N LEU A 598 -14.97 23.58 -13.36
CA LEU A 598 -14.17 22.40 -13.04
C LEU A 598 -12.81 22.79 -12.47
N LEU A 599 -12.27 21.88 -11.64
CA LEU A 599 -10.97 22.02 -10.97
C LEU A 599 -9.93 21.13 -11.63
N ARG A 600 -8.81 21.71 -12.08
CA ARG A 600 -7.71 21.00 -12.75
C ARG A 600 -6.34 21.49 -12.29
N PHE A 601 -5.34 20.63 -12.41
CA PHE A 601 -3.95 20.99 -12.12
C PHE A 601 -3.32 21.73 -13.30
N SER A 602 -2.47 22.70 -12.98
CA SER A 602 -1.70 23.44 -13.97
C SER A 602 -0.61 22.58 -14.57
N GLU A 603 -0.57 22.51 -15.90
CA GLU A 603 0.46 21.80 -16.65
C GLU A 603 1.76 22.60 -16.83
N SER A 604 1.80 23.86 -16.38
CA SER A 604 2.90 24.80 -16.62
C SER A 604 3.66 25.18 -15.35
N ASN A 605 3.21 24.74 -14.17
CA ASN A 605 3.86 25.03 -12.90
C ASN A 605 4.61 23.79 -12.39
N ARG A 606 5.90 23.94 -12.08
CA ARG A 606 6.75 22.86 -11.56
C ARG A 606 6.29 22.35 -10.20
N ASP A 607 5.94 23.26 -9.29
CA ASP A 607 5.72 22.95 -7.87
C ASP A 607 4.27 22.51 -7.59
N GLY A 608 3.51 22.21 -8.64
CA GLY A 608 2.08 21.94 -8.55
C GLY A 608 1.28 23.22 -8.32
N ALA A 609 0.20 23.38 -9.08
CA ALA A 609 -0.76 24.45 -8.86
C ALA A 609 -2.15 23.98 -9.30
N ILE A 610 -3.20 24.50 -8.66
CA ILE A 610 -4.59 24.22 -9.02
C ILE A 610 -5.23 25.45 -9.65
N THR A 611 -6.04 25.24 -10.68
CA THR A 611 -6.81 26.29 -11.34
C THR A 611 -8.23 25.78 -11.55
N PHE A 612 -9.18 26.70 -11.61
CA PHE A 612 -10.53 26.40 -12.07
C PHE A 612 -10.83 27.10 -13.38
N SER A 613 -11.67 26.44 -14.17
CA SER A 613 -12.19 26.94 -15.43
C SER A 613 -13.70 26.91 -15.38
N TRP A 614 -14.38 27.95 -15.86
CA TRP A 614 -15.84 28.06 -15.86
C TRP A 614 -16.37 28.55 -17.20
N VAL A 615 -17.64 28.27 -17.50
CA VAL A 615 -18.32 28.72 -18.72
C VAL A 615 -19.26 29.89 -18.43
N GLU A 616 -19.21 30.89 -19.29
CA GLU A 616 -20.15 32.00 -19.37
C GLU A 616 -20.75 32.02 -20.78
N HIS A 617 -22.05 32.31 -20.91
CA HIS A 617 -22.63 32.60 -22.22
C HIS A 617 -22.53 34.11 -22.46
N THR A 618 -21.90 34.48 -23.57
CA THR A 618 -21.91 35.86 -24.05
C THR A 618 -23.35 36.29 -24.39
N PRO A 619 -23.64 37.60 -24.52
CA PRO A 619 -24.96 38.08 -24.97
C PRO A 619 -25.43 37.46 -26.30
N ASN A 620 -24.48 36.97 -27.12
CA ASN A 620 -24.74 36.32 -28.40
C ASN A 620 -25.04 34.80 -28.28
N GLY A 621 -25.06 34.26 -27.06
CA GLY A 621 -25.33 32.84 -26.79
C GLY A 621 -24.14 31.90 -26.98
N GLU A 622 -22.95 32.41 -27.33
CA GLU A 622 -21.75 31.58 -27.49
C GLU A 622 -21.09 31.27 -26.14
N PRO A 623 -20.73 30.00 -25.86
CA PRO A 623 -20.05 29.59 -24.63
C PRO A 623 -18.58 30.03 -24.62
N GLN A 624 -18.24 30.91 -23.68
CA GLN A 624 -16.88 31.36 -23.42
C GLN A 624 -16.34 30.71 -22.14
N VAL A 625 -15.27 29.92 -22.27
CA VAL A 625 -14.62 29.27 -21.12
C VAL A 625 -13.45 30.11 -20.64
N ARG A 626 -13.53 30.60 -19.41
CA ARG A 626 -12.47 31.38 -18.74
C ARG A 626 -11.69 30.50 -17.77
N SER A 627 -10.48 30.92 -17.40
CA SER A 627 -9.62 30.21 -16.45
C SER A 627 -8.85 31.20 -15.59
N VAL A 628 -8.73 30.92 -14.30
CA VAL A 628 -7.95 31.77 -13.38
C VAL A 628 -6.47 31.41 -13.46
N GLU A 629 -5.62 32.37 -13.11
CA GLU A 629 -4.21 32.09 -12.85
C GLU A 629 -4.08 30.97 -11.79
N PRO A 630 -3.19 29.98 -11.99
CA PRO A 630 -3.08 28.85 -11.07
C PRO A 630 -2.63 29.23 -9.66
N TYR A 631 -3.37 28.79 -8.66
CA TYR A 631 -3.04 28.91 -7.24
C TYR A 631 -1.99 27.87 -6.85
N THR A 632 -0.88 28.33 -6.29
CA THR A 632 0.22 27.51 -5.78
C THR A 632 0.09 27.30 -4.28
N LYS A 633 1.03 26.57 -3.68
CA LYS A 633 1.09 26.43 -2.22
C LYS A 633 1.13 27.77 -1.48
N LYS A 634 1.68 28.83 -2.09
CA LYS A 634 1.83 30.14 -1.44
C LYS A 634 0.46 30.75 -1.15
N GLU A 635 -0.41 30.75 -2.16
CA GLU A 635 -1.77 31.28 -2.03
C GLU A 635 -2.63 30.36 -1.16
N LEU A 636 -2.53 29.04 -1.37
CA LEU A 636 -3.30 28.05 -0.58
C LEU A 636 -2.88 27.92 0.89
N SER A 637 -1.69 28.43 1.24
CA SER A 637 -1.28 28.56 2.65
C SER A 637 -1.92 29.76 3.33
N ALA A 638 -2.33 30.78 2.57
CA ALA A 638 -2.96 31.98 3.11
C ALA A 638 -4.48 31.83 3.19
N VAL A 639 -5.11 31.23 2.17
CA VAL A 639 -6.56 31.02 2.10
C VAL A 639 -6.85 29.62 1.56
N SER A 640 -7.79 28.90 2.18
CA SER A 640 -8.19 27.57 1.72
C SER A 640 -8.80 27.63 0.32
N LEU A 641 -8.66 26.57 -0.48
CA LEU A 641 -9.29 26.53 -1.81
C LEU A 641 -10.81 26.66 -1.71
N ALA A 642 -11.44 26.08 -0.69
CA ALA A 642 -12.89 26.18 -0.49
C ALA A 642 -13.32 27.63 -0.24
N ASP A 643 -12.56 28.39 0.57
CA ASP A 643 -12.85 29.80 0.82
C ASP A 643 -12.54 30.68 -0.40
N ILE A 644 -11.51 30.35 -1.19
CA ILE A 644 -11.26 31.00 -2.48
C ILE A 644 -12.47 30.80 -3.39
N LEU A 645 -12.97 29.58 -3.56
CA LEU A 645 -14.15 29.29 -4.39
C LEU A 645 -15.44 29.93 -3.86
N ARG A 646 -15.57 30.07 -2.53
CA ARG A 646 -16.72 30.73 -1.89
C ARG A 646 -16.74 32.23 -2.17
N ASN A 647 -15.59 32.87 -2.02
CA ASN A 647 -15.47 34.33 -2.02
C ASN A 647 -14.98 34.89 -3.35
N TYR A 648 -14.73 34.05 -4.36
CA TYR A 648 -14.24 34.49 -5.65
C TYR A 648 -15.22 35.46 -6.32
N ARG A 649 -14.71 36.61 -6.76
CA ARG A 649 -15.50 37.62 -7.49
C ARG A 649 -14.78 38.02 -8.77
N VAL A 650 -15.55 38.30 -9.80
CA VAL A 650 -15.05 38.87 -11.04
C VAL A 650 -15.75 40.19 -11.29
N MET A 651 -15.00 41.20 -11.71
CA MET A 651 -15.58 42.49 -12.11
C MET A 651 -16.27 42.32 -13.48
N ALA A 652 -17.61 42.37 -13.51
CA ALA A 652 -18.37 42.37 -14.75
C ALA A 652 -18.21 43.71 -15.51
N ALA A 653 -18.68 43.77 -16.77
CA ALA A 653 -18.61 44.96 -17.62
C ALA A 653 -19.22 46.24 -16.99
N ASP A 654 -20.10 46.08 -16.00
CA ASP A 654 -20.78 47.15 -15.28
C ASP A 654 -20.12 47.53 -13.93
N ASN A 655 -18.88 47.08 -13.67
CA ASN A 655 -18.15 47.25 -12.39
C ASN A 655 -18.85 46.67 -11.14
N VAL A 656 -19.80 45.74 -11.33
CA VAL A 656 -20.42 44.99 -10.23
C VAL A 656 -19.65 43.69 -9.99
N PRO A 657 -19.19 43.40 -8.75
CA PRO A 657 -18.52 42.14 -8.44
C PRO A 657 -19.53 40.98 -8.42
N GLU A 658 -19.47 40.11 -9.42
CA GLU A 658 -20.33 38.93 -9.51
C GLU A 658 -19.58 37.65 -9.13
N ASP A 659 -20.31 36.67 -8.61
CA ASP A 659 -19.80 35.32 -8.40
C ASP A 659 -20.10 34.46 -9.63
N PRO A 660 -19.08 34.13 -10.45
CA PRO A 660 -19.30 33.33 -11.64
C PRO A 660 -19.43 31.82 -11.33
N LEU A 661 -19.17 31.37 -10.10
CA LEU A 661 -19.08 29.95 -9.75
C LEU A 661 -20.38 29.47 -9.09
N ARG A 662 -21.18 28.70 -9.83
CA ARG A 662 -22.49 28.21 -9.37
C ARG A 662 -22.55 26.70 -9.19
N PHE A 663 -22.07 25.95 -10.19
CA PHE A 663 -22.16 24.50 -10.22
C PHE A 663 -20.78 23.87 -10.45
N LEU A 664 -20.39 22.93 -9.61
CA LEU A 664 -19.26 22.04 -9.86
C LEU A 664 -19.68 20.99 -10.90
N TYR A 665 -18.83 20.74 -11.89
CA TYR A 665 -19.05 19.69 -12.88
C TYR A 665 -19.28 18.33 -12.20
N PRO A 666 -20.29 17.53 -12.62
CA PRO A 666 -21.17 17.78 -13.77
C PRO A 666 -22.34 18.75 -13.52
N ASN A 667 -22.95 18.72 -12.35
CA ASN A 667 -24.09 19.59 -12.00
C ASN A 667 -24.35 19.62 -10.48
N THR A 668 -23.30 19.76 -9.67
CA THR A 668 -23.41 19.81 -8.21
C THR A 668 -23.40 21.26 -7.76
N PRO A 669 -24.37 21.74 -6.97
CA PRO A 669 -24.31 23.10 -6.42
C PRO A 669 -23.02 23.34 -5.64
N LYS A 670 -22.43 24.53 -5.79
CA LYS A 670 -21.14 24.88 -5.16
C LYS A 670 -21.16 24.66 -3.65
N ASP A 671 -22.20 25.12 -2.97
CA ASP A 671 -22.29 25.04 -1.51
C ASP A 671 -22.53 23.61 -1.03
N ASP A 672 -23.16 22.73 -1.84
CA ASP A 672 -23.32 21.31 -1.51
C ASP A 672 -21.97 20.58 -1.58
N ALA A 673 -21.11 20.94 -2.55
CA ALA A 673 -19.79 20.34 -2.71
C ALA A 673 -18.77 20.86 -1.69
N PHE A 674 -18.72 22.18 -1.48
CA PHE A 674 -17.65 22.84 -0.70
C PHE A 674 -18.10 23.36 0.67
N GLY A 675 -19.40 23.37 0.97
CA GLY A 675 -19.97 23.96 2.19
C GLY A 675 -19.37 23.43 3.49
N LYS A 676 -19.11 22.11 3.53
CA LYS A 676 -18.45 21.44 4.66
C LYS A 676 -17.02 21.91 4.93
N TYR A 677 -16.37 22.53 3.94
CA TYR A 677 -14.97 22.99 4.02
C TYR A 677 -14.85 24.51 4.16
N TYR A 678 -15.97 25.25 4.21
CA TYR A 678 -15.92 26.68 4.43
C TYR A 678 -15.43 26.99 5.85
N SER A 679 -14.52 27.94 5.94
CA SER A 679 -14.09 28.46 7.23
C SER A 679 -15.31 29.05 7.95
N LYS A 680 -15.68 28.45 9.09
CA LYS A 680 -16.71 29.02 9.96
C LYS A 680 -16.17 30.34 10.53
N PRO A 681 -16.95 31.43 10.55
CA PRO A 681 -16.55 32.61 11.29
C PRO A 681 -16.31 32.17 12.75
N THR A 682 -15.18 32.60 13.32
CA THR A 682 -14.84 32.29 14.71
C THR A 682 -15.99 32.76 15.62
N ASP A 683 -16.74 31.80 16.15
CA ASP A 683 -17.73 32.08 17.19
C ASP A 683 -17.01 32.75 18.36
N LYS A 684 -17.63 33.82 18.84
CA LYS A 684 -17.15 34.62 19.96
C LYS A 684 -16.94 33.67 21.14
N HIS A 685 -15.71 33.50 21.59
CA HIS A 685 -15.48 33.17 22.99
C HIS A 685 -16.15 34.28 23.80
N GLU A 686 -17.25 33.99 24.49
CA GLU A 686 -17.74 34.85 25.55
C GLU A 686 -16.63 34.99 26.59
N PRO A 687 -16.03 36.18 26.79
CA PRO A 687 -15.15 36.39 27.92
C PRO A 687 -16.04 36.76 29.11
N MET A 688 -15.89 36.03 30.21
CA MET A 688 -16.31 36.52 31.53
C MET A 688 -15.81 37.96 31.72
N GLU A 689 -16.68 38.81 32.25
CA GLU A 689 -16.44 40.23 32.53
C GLU A 689 -15.07 40.47 33.18
N VAL A 690 -14.13 41.02 32.41
CA VAL A 690 -13.05 41.86 32.93
C VAL A 690 -12.71 42.91 31.88
N ASP A 691 -12.86 44.18 32.26
CA ASP A 691 -12.52 45.38 31.51
C ASP A 691 -11.29 45.24 30.59
N LYS A 692 -11.51 45.24 29.28
CA LYS A 692 -10.46 45.47 28.28
C LYS A 692 -10.91 46.51 27.26
N LYS A 693 -10.05 47.51 27.11
CA LYS A 693 -10.10 48.60 26.13
C LYS A 693 -10.49 48.09 24.74
N SER A 694 -11.34 48.87 24.07
CA SER A 694 -11.75 48.73 22.68
C SER A 694 -10.53 48.59 21.75
N ASP A 695 -10.28 47.37 21.25
CA ASP A 695 -9.40 47.17 20.10
C ASP A 695 -10.15 47.64 18.84
N ASP A 696 -9.78 48.83 18.37
CA ASP A 696 -10.36 49.57 17.23
C ASP A 696 -9.98 48.98 15.85
N TYR A 697 -9.64 47.69 15.79
CA TYR A 697 -9.16 47.04 14.58
C TYR A 697 -10.29 46.36 13.80
N ILE A 698 -10.52 46.82 12.56
CA ILE A 698 -11.46 46.20 11.63
C ILE A 698 -10.94 44.81 11.22
N LYS A 699 -11.75 43.77 11.40
CA LYS A 699 -11.45 42.42 10.90
C LYS A 699 -11.34 42.46 9.37
N THR A 700 -10.20 42.08 8.83
CA THR A 700 -9.95 42.00 7.39
C THR A 700 -10.08 40.55 6.90
N THR A 701 -10.68 40.37 5.72
CA THR A 701 -10.78 39.06 5.06
C THR A 701 -10.23 39.19 3.64
N LEU A 702 -9.34 38.30 3.24
CA LEU A 702 -8.76 38.32 1.89
C LEU A 702 -9.77 37.77 0.88
N ILE A 703 -10.06 38.57 -0.15
CA ILE A 703 -10.98 38.22 -1.25
C ILE A 703 -10.17 38.23 -2.54
N SER A 704 -10.22 37.13 -3.31
CA SER A 704 -9.63 37.08 -4.64
C SER A 704 -10.57 37.71 -5.66
N VAL A 705 -10.16 38.82 -6.26
CA VAL A 705 -10.89 39.53 -7.32
C VAL A 705 -10.06 39.54 -8.59
N SER A 706 -10.62 39.09 -9.70
CA SER A 706 -9.98 39.21 -11.02
C SER A 706 -10.59 40.35 -11.82
N GLU A 707 -9.75 41.21 -12.39
CA GLU A 707 -10.15 42.26 -13.33
C GLU A 707 -10.31 41.68 -14.74
N MET A 708 -11.46 41.91 -15.37
CA MET A 708 -11.64 41.55 -16.78
C MET A 708 -10.84 42.49 -17.66
N LYS A 709 -9.79 41.99 -18.33
CA LYS A 709 -9.21 42.71 -19.47
C LYS A 709 -10.22 42.68 -20.61
N SER A 710 -10.67 43.85 -21.07
CA SER A 710 -11.41 44.02 -22.31
C SER A 710 -10.62 43.32 -23.42
N GLN A 711 -11.20 42.28 -24.04
CA GLN A 711 -10.65 41.79 -25.29
C GLN A 711 -10.84 42.90 -26.32
N ASP A 712 -9.77 43.32 -26.97
CA ASP A 712 -9.77 44.30 -28.05
C ASP A 712 -10.75 43.85 -29.16
N PHE A 713 -11.97 44.38 -29.11
CA PHE A 713 -12.86 44.41 -30.25
C PHE A 713 -12.47 45.60 -31.13
N ASN A 714 -11.44 45.40 -31.97
CA ASN A 714 -11.25 45.95 -33.32
C ASN A 714 -9.76 46.03 -33.68
N ASP A 715 -9.19 44.91 -34.11
CA ASP A 715 -7.96 44.90 -34.91
C ASP A 715 -8.29 44.88 -36.41
N THR A 716 -9.37 45.57 -36.81
CA THR A 716 -9.80 45.70 -38.21
C THR A 716 -10.38 47.08 -38.51
N MET A 717 -9.79 48.14 -37.97
CA MET A 717 -9.82 49.44 -38.63
C MET A 717 -8.40 49.81 -39.01
N MET A 718 -8.10 49.82 -40.31
CA MET A 718 -6.90 50.52 -40.77
C MET A 718 -7.02 52.00 -40.37
N PRO A 719 -5.95 52.64 -39.89
CA PRO A 719 -5.98 54.07 -39.68
C PRO A 719 -6.24 54.78 -41.02
N LEU A 720 -7.28 55.61 -41.05
CA LEU A 720 -7.57 56.51 -42.17
C LEU A 720 -6.31 57.33 -42.49
N SER A 721 -6.06 57.52 -43.78
CA SER A 721 -4.92 58.31 -44.24
C SER A 721 -5.08 59.78 -43.79
N PRO A 722 -3.97 60.53 -43.61
CA PRO A 722 -4.04 61.95 -43.22
C PRO A 722 -4.86 62.82 -44.18
N GLU A 723 -5.05 62.37 -45.42
CA GLU A 723 -5.85 63.05 -46.45
C GLU A 723 -7.36 62.86 -46.20
N GLU A 724 -7.79 61.67 -45.78
CA GLU A 724 -9.19 61.37 -45.44
C GLU A 724 -9.62 62.03 -44.12
N TYR A 725 -8.70 62.16 -43.16
CA TYR A 725 -8.95 62.88 -41.90
C TYR A 725 -9.14 64.39 -42.13
N GLY A 726 -8.40 64.97 -43.07
CA GLY A 726 -8.51 66.37 -43.45
C GLY A 726 -9.82 66.73 -44.19
N GLU A 727 -10.37 65.80 -44.96
CA GLU A 727 -11.69 65.99 -45.60
C GLU A 727 -12.83 65.87 -44.59
N LEU A 728 -12.73 64.96 -43.62
CA LEU A 728 -13.71 64.84 -42.55
C LEU A 728 -13.77 66.11 -41.69
N GLU A 729 -12.62 66.67 -41.27
CA GLU A 729 -12.59 67.93 -40.50
C GLU A 729 -13.17 69.13 -41.25
N ARG A 730 -13.08 69.15 -42.59
CA ARG A 730 -13.73 70.19 -43.40
C ARG A 730 -15.24 70.02 -43.44
N MET A 731 -15.75 68.79 -43.61
CA MET A 731 -17.19 68.52 -43.57
C MET A 731 -17.80 68.86 -42.21
N THR A 732 -17.11 68.62 -41.10
CA THR A 732 -17.64 68.94 -39.76
C THR A 732 -17.66 70.45 -39.48
N ARG A 733 -16.74 71.23 -40.06
CA ARG A 733 -16.76 72.71 -39.92
C ARG A 733 -17.92 73.35 -40.68
N ASP A 734 -18.22 72.85 -41.88
CA ASP A 734 -19.33 73.38 -42.70
C ASP A 734 -20.71 73.07 -42.09
N LEU A 735 -20.83 72.00 -41.29
CA LEU A 735 -22.07 71.65 -40.56
C LEU A 735 -22.29 72.46 -39.26
N THR A 736 -21.24 73.09 -38.70
CA THR A 736 -21.34 73.89 -37.46
C THR A 736 -21.55 75.39 -37.68
N GLY A 737 -21.54 75.85 -38.93
CA GLY A 737 -21.70 77.27 -39.29
C GLY A 737 -23.14 77.80 -39.26
N ASP A 738 -24.16 76.93 -39.30
CA ASP A 738 -25.56 77.33 -39.54
C ASP A 738 -26.51 77.26 -38.31
N LEU A 739 -25.98 77.10 -37.09
CA LEU A 739 -26.79 76.97 -35.86
C LEU A 739 -26.52 78.05 -34.79
N GLY A 740 -25.86 79.15 -35.16
CA GLY A 740 -25.40 80.20 -34.23
C GLY A 740 -26.12 81.55 -34.27
N GLU A 741 -27.18 81.73 -35.06
CA GLU A 741 -27.93 83.00 -35.13
C GLU A 741 -29.44 82.78 -34.92
N LEU A 742 -29.89 82.68 -33.67
CA LEU A 742 -31.22 83.14 -33.23
C LEU A 742 -31.30 83.03 -31.70
N TYR A 743 -31.77 84.10 -31.06
CA TYR A 743 -31.87 84.37 -29.61
C TYR A 743 -30.67 85.08 -28.94
N CYS A 744 -30.53 86.38 -29.23
CA CYS A 744 -30.34 87.41 -28.19
C CYS A 744 -30.55 88.82 -28.76
N SER A 745 -31.63 89.49 -28.35
CA SER A 745 -31.83 90.95 -28.41
C SER A 745 -32.97 91.28 -27.43
N LEU A 746 -32.67 91.52 -26.13
CA LEU A 746 -32.52 92.84 -25.46
C LEU A 746 -33.87 93.53 -25.14
N PRO A 747 -33.95 94.48 -24.19
CA PRO A 747 -33.14 94.70 -22.98
C PRO A 747 -34.00 95.01 -21.73
N GLY A 748 -33.35 95.22 -20.59
CA GLY A 748 -33.98 95.66 -19.34
C GLY A 748 -34.35 97.15 -19.30
N GLU A 749 -35.50 97.41 -18.68
CA GLU A 749 -35.72 98.29 -17.53
C GLU A 749 -36.76 97.62 -16.62
#